data_AF-A0AAX1N746-F1
#
_entry.id   AF-A0AAX1N746-F1
#
_cell.length_a   1.000
_cell.length_b   1.000
_cell.length_c   1.000
_cell.angle_alpha   90.00
_cell.angle_beta   90.00
_cell.angle_gamma   90.00
#
_symmetry.space_group_name_H-M   'P 1'
#
loop_
_entity.id
_entity.type
_entity.pdbx_description
1 polymer ?
#
loop_
_entity_poly.entity_id
_entity_poly.type
_entity_poly.pdbx_seq_one_letter_code
_entity_poly.pdbx_strand_id
1 'polypeptide(L)'
;MSYAVQPGDTLYSIARAHNLSTNQLLSLNNWSTPPTLQIGQNIIVNNTIENSSNEDIIHIVAQGDSLYSIAKKYNVGPADIIEENDLDPNNGIYIGQELYIPELESDEEENIVSSTSSNIQKHIVLKGDSLYSISRKYNVTPQQLLEKNQMQPNSPIYIGQILFIPTSDSNSAEKLVTEEKETVVKKKAPAEVYTVLQGDTLYQISQKFGISPQKILELNGFDSSQPIYVGQQLKVKNNGKAEVIPPPKKQPSSSQKSHTVSSGESLYAIGRKYDLSPAEILSANNMSIGATIYVGQVLTIPSPQLNVKPKVTPTTKEEVNVYTVQSGDFLSKIAKKYNITPQELVAANHIPKGRIYVGQKLFIPTSKNNSSPQNNSVKQAQGNSIYQLSKIDGQQLFSKGLYSRIGTNYSIHPTDLDNVQKRLVQLGILHEQHNESPRNIGGSTNNISGQRVPKTMAAIRKLQDRYRLNWWVGSPARTEMLGTDKYTYGEIVPNDVTFKFLKEYTQYTLSFPHPITGQTQTAEFNNFVYSGYNQFYNGVGYLGKSLPNEVPLSVFKEAGLSPILAEAMKVVSSHEGNFDAINSYDKAFFSYGFIQFAGGGRGLAPLIARMKVTEPALFGSIFQNAGIDVEYTTRNNDIHQGELIINFPGKGTLKGIDAEKELRNHHQMYGPFIRAAFHPKLIKAQIIQAVKAYATPALGIKLSINTGQFNQSNIPITDIINSPMGLGFAIDMTVNKWIVKTGEMFNNAISSLCKQKGWHQLHQISMIDEREVLQEIVRQEGGADKRVSDRGNSMLKSSLSYSKDPQKGKGLLA
;
A
#
# COMPACT_ATOMS: atom_id res chain seq x y z
N MET A 1 -6.83 -51.45 22.08
CA MET A 1 -6.65 -51.21 20.63
C MET A 1 -5.43 -50.33 20.43
N SER A 2 -4.58 -50.63 19.44
CA SER A 2 -3.36 -49.88 19.14
C SER A 2 -3.44 -49.21 17.76
N TYR A 3 -2.93 -48.00 17.65
CA TYR A 3 -2.84 -47.20 16.43
C TYR A 3 -1.38 -47.09 15.98
N ALA A 4 -1.08 -47.40 14.73
CA ALA A 4 0.25 -47.25 14.15
C ALA A 4 0.41 -45.84 13.57
N VAL A 5 1.36 -45.05 14.10
CA VAL A 5 1.66 -43.68 13.67
C VAL A 5 1.92 -43.62 12.16
N GLN A 6 1.23 -42.72 11.48
CA GLN A 6 1.36 -42.45 10.05
C GLN A 6 2.18 -41.18 9.77
N PRO A 7 2.71 -41.00 8.54
CA PRO A 7 3.41 -39.78 8.17
C PRO A 7 2.53 -38.53 8.35
N GLY A 8 2.98 -37.58 9.18
CA GLY A 8 2.27 -36.33 9.46
C GLY A 8 1.43 -36.35 10.73
N ASP A 9 1.37 -37.47 11.45
CA ASP A 9 0.69 -37.53 12.73
C ASP A 9 1.40 -36.74 13.82
N THR A 10 0.58 -36.18 14.70
CA THR A 10 0.98 -35.58 15.96
C THR A 10 0.24 -36.29 17.09
N LEU A 11 0.76 -36.21 18.31
CA LEU A 11 0.05 -36.77 19.47
C LEU A 11 -1.37 -36.20 19.59
N TYR A 12 -1.53 -34.93 19.21
CA TYR A 12 -2.82 -34.23 19.13
C TYR A 12 -3.76 -34.81 18.06
N SER A 13 -3.28 -35.04 16.83
CA SER A 13 -4.13 -35.59 15.77
C SER A 13 -4.59 -37.02 16.06
N ILE A 14 -3.72 -37.82 16.68
CA ILE A 14 -4.05 -39.19 17.10
C ILE A 14 -5.04 -39.18 18.27
N ALA A 15 -4.81 -38.37 19.30
CA ALA A 15 -5.71 -38.27 20.45
C ALA A 15 -7.12 -37.86 20.00
N ARG A 16 -7.20 -36.82 19.15
CA ARG A 16 -8.46 -36.33 18.58
C ARG A 16 -9.17 -37.37 17.72
N ALA A 17 -8.46 -38.11 16.88
CA ALA A 17 -9.05 -39.15 16.03
C ALA A 17 -9.69 -40.28 16.84
N HIS A 18 -9.27 -40.46 18.09
CA HIS A 18 -9.74 -41.49 19.01
C HIS A 18 -10.58 -40.94 20.17
N ASN A 19 -11.04 -39.68 20.09
CA ASN A 19 -11.82 -39.00 21.15
C ASN A 19 -11.14 -39.03 22.53
N LEU A 20 -9.82 -38.95 22.56
CA LEU A 20 -8.99 -38.81 23.76
C LEU A 20 -8.41 -37.40 23.83
N SER A 21 -8.14 -36.91 25.04
CA SER A 21 -7.23 -35.77 25.20
C SER A 21 -5.78 -36.20 24.96
N THR A 22 -4.89 -35.26 24.64
CA THR A 22 -3.45 -35.55 24.54
C THR A 22 -2.91 -36.10 25.85
N ASN A 23 -3.41 -35.60 26.99
CA ASN A 23 -3.03 -36.09 28.32
C ASN A 23 -3.57 -37.50 28.61
N GLN A 24 -4.80 -37.82 28.21
CA GLN A 24 -5.31 -39.19 28.28
C GLN A 24 -4.49 -40.13 27.40
N LEU A 25 -4.11 -39.70 26.20
CA LEU A 25 -3.25 -40.49 25.31
C LEU A 25 -1.83 -40.65 25.88
N LEU A 26 -1.26 -39.62 26.53
CA LEU A 26 0.00 -39.70 27.26
C LEU A 26 -0.09 -40.72 28.39
N SER A 27 -1.11 -40.62 29.24
CA SER A 27 -1.34 -41.52 30.37
C SER A 27 -1.55 -42.96 29.92
N LEU A 28 -2.34 -43.19 28.86
CA LEU A 28 -2.56 -44.52 28.26
C LEU A 28 -1.26 -45.16 27.73
N ASN A 29 -0.25 -44.35 27.42
CA ASN A 29 1.03 -44.80 26.90
C ASN A 29 2.18 -44.64 27.90
N ASN A 30 1.88 -44.35 29.18
CA ASN A 30 2.84 -44.12 30.26
C ASN A 30 3.92 -43.07 29.92
N TRP A 31 3.51 -41.98 29.26
CA TRP A 31 4.40 -40.87 28.90
C TRP A 31 4.18 -39.69 29.84
N SER A 32 5.24 -39.29 30.55
CA SER A 32 5.21 -38.10 31.42
C SER A 32 5.30 -36.78 30.63
N THR A 33 5.73 -36.83 29.37
CA THR A 33 5.83 -35.68 28.45
C THR A 33 5.61 -36.14 27.01
N PRO A 34 5.12 -35.27 26.09
CA PRO A 34 4.95 -35.61 24.68
C PRO A 34 6.22 -36.20 24.04
N PRO A 35 6.19 -37.47 23.61
CA PRO A 35 7.34 -38.06 22.94
C PRO A 35 7.43 -37.58 21.49
N THR A 36 8.61 -37.74 20.89
CA THR A 36 8.75 -37.66 19.43
C THR A 36 8.18 -38.93 18.81
N LEU A 37 7.16 -38.79 17.95
CA LEU A 37 6.50 -39.93 17.31
C LEU A 37 7.30 -40.43 16.11
N GLN A 38 7.51 -41.74 16.02
CA GLN A 38 8.14 -42.40 14.87
C GLN A 38 7.08 -43.04 13.99
N ILE A 39 7.22 -42.91 12.67
CA ILE A 39 6.32 -43.55 11.70
C ILE A 39 6.36 -45.07 11.90
N GLY A 40 5.19 -45.69 12.02
CA GLY A 40 5.01 -47.10 12.34
C GLY A 40 5.04 -47.45 13.83
N GLN A 41 5.28 -46.48 14.72
CA GLN A 41 5.19 -46.68 16.18
C GLN A 41 3.75 -46.99 16.58
N ASN A 42 3.55 -48.04 17.40
CA ASN A 42 2.24 -48.39 17.91
C ASN A 42 1.94 -47.63 19.22
N ILE A 43 0.80 -46.95 19.25
CA ILE A 43 0.29 -46.16 20.38
C ILE A 43 -1.01 -46.78 20.87
N ILE A 44 -1.17 -46.95 22.18
CA ILE A 44 -2.40 -47.42 22.81
C ILE A 44 -3.43 -46.29 22.77
N VAL A 45 -4.60 -46.56 22.17
CA VAL A 45 -5.66 -45.55 21.92
C VAL A 45 -7.03 -45.99 22.43
N ASN A 46 -7.12 -47.03 23.25
CA ASN A 46 -8.40 -47.53 23.76
C ASN A 46 -8.54 -47.25 25.25
N ASN A 47 -9.65 -46.60 25.61
CA ASN A 47 -9.99 -46.31 26.99
C ASN A 47 -10.86 -47.45 27.55
N THR A 48 -10.34 -48.25 28.48
CA THR A 48 -11.10 -49.28 29.21
C THR A 48 -11.20 -48.95 30.70
N ILE A 49 -11.39 -47.68 31.04
CA ILE A 49 -11.66 -47.27 32.42
C ILE A 49 -13.17 -47.03 32.54
N GLU A 50 -13.81 -47.90 33.32
CA GLU A 50 -15.18 -47.78 33.81
C GLU A 50 -15.33 -46.56 34.72
N ASN A 51 -16.53 -45.98 34.68
CA ASN A 51 -16.99 -44.82 35.45
C ASN A 51 -16.52 -44.79 36.92
N SER A 52 -15.86 -43.69 37.32
CA SER A 52 -16.05 -43.11 38.65
C SER A 52 -15.61 -41.63 38.72
N SER A 53 -16.54 -40.81 39.22
CA SER A 53 -16.39 -39.50 39.91
C SER A 53 -15.82 -38.29 39.16
N ASN A 54 -16.68 -37.26 39.04
CA ASN A 54 -16.41 -35.84 38.81
C ASN A 54 -15.19 -35.50 37.94
N GLU A 55 -15.39 -35.31 36.64
CA GLU A 55 -14.41 -34.65 35.79
C GLU A 55 -14.97 -33.35 35.24
N ASP A 56 -14.17 -32.29 35.41
CA ASP A 56 -14.44 -30.95 34.90
C ASP A 56 -14.69 -30.96 33.38
N ILE A 57 -15.76 -30.30 32.94
CA ILE A 57 -16.10 -30.23 31.52
C ILE A 57 -15.14 -29.25 30.84
N ILE A 58 -14.20 -29.70 30.03
CA ILE A 58 -13.26 -28.81 29.32
C ILE A 58 -13.72 -28.54 27.88
N HIS A 59 -13.88 -27.26 27.51
CA HIS A 59 -14.16 -26.80 26.16
C HIS A 59 -12.92 -26.26 25.46
N ILE A 60 -12.61 -26.78 24.27
CA ILE A 60 -11.52 -26.28 23.43
C ILE A 60 -12.07 -25.25 22.44
N VAL A 61 -11.61 -24.01 22.55
CA VAL A 61 -12.07 -22.87 21.75
C VAL A 61 -11.81 -23.11 20.26
N ALA A 62 -12.87 -23.17 19.46
CA ALA A 62 -12.82 -23.36 18.01
C ALA A 62 -13.03 -22.04 17.24
N GLN A 63 -12.80 -22.07 15.93
CA GLN A 63 -13.00 -20.90 15.07
C GLN A 63 -14.47 -20.45 15.07
N GLY A 64 -14.71 -19.22 15.55
CA GLY A 64 -16.06 -18.64 15.68
C GLY A 64 -16.64 -18.75 17.08
N ASP A 65 -15.94 -19.41 18.00
CA ASP A 65 -16.30 -19.38 19.40
C ASP A 65 -15.99 -18.02 20.03
N SER A 66 -16.83 -17.66 20.98
CA SER A 66 -16.74 -16.53 21.88
C SER A 66 -17.16 -17.02 23.26
N LEU A 67 -16.73 -16.35 24.34
CA LEU A 67 -17.20 -16.71 25.69
C LEU A 67 -18.74 -16.78 25.77
N TYR A 68 -19.45 -15.94 24.99
CA TYR A 68 -20.91 -15.99 24.88
C TYR A 68 -21.42 -17.26 24.16
N SER A 69 -20.85 -17.65 23.01
CA SER A 69 -21.31 -18.83 22.28
C SER A 69 -20.97 -20.12 23.03
N ILE A 70 -19.86 -20.14 23.76
CA ILE A 70 -19.44 -21.24 24.63
C ILE A 70 -20.38 -21.32 25.84
N ALA A 71 -20.54 -20.24 26.59
CA ALA A 71 -21.45 -20.18 27.75
C ALA A 71 -22.87 -20.61 27.39
N LYS A 72 -23.40 -20.11 26.26
CA LYS A 72 -24.70 -20.53 25.74
C LYS A 72 -24.76 -22.01 25.37
N LYS A 73 -23.68 -22.58 24.84
CA LYS A 73 -23.60 -24.00 24.46
C LYS A 73 -23.68 -24.91 25.69
N TYR A 74 -23.08 -24.49 26.80
CA TYR A 74 -23.03 -25.26 28.05
C TYR A 74 -24.04 -24.81 29.10
N ASN A 75 -24.92 -23.87 28.74
CA ASN A 75 -25.95 -23.30 29.63
C ASN A 75 -25.41 -22.64 30.92
N VAL A 76 -24.15 -22.19 30.91
CA VAL A 76 -23.50 -21.47 32.02
C VAL A 76 -23.44 -19.97 31.73
N GLY A 77 -23.08 -19.14 32.71
CA GLY A 77 -22.77 -17.74 32.49
C GLY A 77 -21.38 -17.56 31.86
N PRO A 78 -21.17 -16.59 30.94
CA PRO A 78 -19.83 -16.26 30.44
C PRO A 78 -18.88 -15.80 31.55
N ALA A 79 -19.41 -15.21 32.63
CA ALA A 79 -18.63 -14.80 33.80
C ALA A 79 -18.11 -16.01 34.58
N ASP A 80 -18.90 -17.07 34.67
CA ASP A 80 -18.55 -18.28 35.39
C ASP A 80 -17.38 -18.99 34.67
N ILE A 81 -17.39 -19.01 33.34
CA ILE A 81 -16.24 -19.50 32.54
C ILE A 81 -15.00 -18.62 32.74
N ILE A 82 -15.16 -17.29 32.84
CA ILE A 82 -14.02 -16.38 33.07
C ILE A 82 -13.39 -16.66 34.43
N GLU A 83 -14.21 -16.82 35.47
CA GLU A 83 -13.80 -17.07 36.84
C GLU A 83 -13.15 -18.45 36.99
N GLU A 84 -13.78 -19.50 36.45
CA GLU A 84 -13.27 -20.89 36.47
C GLU A 84 -11.90 -21.04 35.76
N ASN A 85 -11.55 -20.10 34.88
CA ASN A 85 -10.33 -20.15 34.07
C ASN A 85 -9.34 -19.03 34.33
N ASP A 86 -9.55 -18.21 35.38
CA ASP A 86 -8.72 -17.04 35.70
C ASP A 86 -8.46 -16.13 34.46
N LEU A 87 -9.44 -15.96 33.58
CA LEU A 87 -9.25 -15.18 32.35
C LEU A 87 -9.26 -13.68 32.65
N ASP A 88 -8.29 -12.94 32.09
CA ASP A 88 -8.38 -11.48 32.05
C ASP A 88 -9.54 -11.06 31.12
N PRO A 89 -10.59 -10.37 31.62
CA PRO A 89 -11.74 -9.97 30.82
C PRO A 89 -11.39 -9.01 29.67
N ASN A 90 -10.21 -8.40 29.71
CA ASN A 90 -9.69 -7.51 28.66
C ASN A 90 -8.98 -8.26 27.53
N ASN A 91 -8.69 -9.55 27.71
CA ASN A 91 -8.04 -10.40 26.71
C ASN A 91 -9.07 -11.33 26.06
N GLY A 92 -9.00 -11.48 24.74
CA GLY A 92 -9.86 -12.41 24.00
C GLY A 92 -9.40 -13.86 24.21
N ILE A 93 -10.34 -14.81 24.03
CA ILE A 93 -10.00 -16.24 23.95
C ILE A 93 -9.38 -16.55 22.58
N TYR A 94 -8.41 -17.47 22.52
CA TYR A 94 -7.73 -17.85 21.28
C TYR A 94 -8.07 -19.28 20.85
N ILE A 95 -7.99 -19.54 19.55
CA ILE A 95 -8.31 -20.87 19.00
C ILE A 95 -7.33 -21.90 19.57
N GLY A 96 -7.86 -23.01 20.09
CA GLY A 96 -7.10 -24.06 20.75
C GLY A 96 -6.87 -23.82 22.24
N GLN A 97 -7.32 -22.70 22.81
CA GLN A 97 -7.34 -22.50 24.25
C GLN A 97 -8.32 -23.49 24.90
N GLU A 98 -7.91 -24.11 26.00
CA GLU A 98 -8.76 -24.98 26.83
C GLU A 98 -9.44 -24.13 27.90
N LEU A 99 -10.76 -24.26 28.04
CA LEU A 99 -11.57 -23.58 29.03
C LEU A 99 -12.33 -24.60 29.88
N TYR A 100 -12.08 -24.64 31.17
CA TYR A 100 -12.88 -25.34 32.17
C TYR A 100 -14.29 -24.73 32.22
N ILE A 101 -15.31 -25.56 32.04
CA ILE A 101 -16.70 -25.16 32.06
C ILE A 101 -17.27 -25.56 33.42
N PRO A 102 -17.73 -24.59 34.22
CA PRO A 102 -18.25 -24.86 35.55
C PRO A 102 -19.50 -25.75 35.47
N GLU A 103 -19.61 -26.68 36.41
CA GLU A 103 -20.75 -27.60 36.50
C GLU A 103 -21.99 -26.86 37.04
N LEU A 104 -23.14 -27.07 36.40
CA LEU A 104 -24.42 -26.54 36.90
C LEU A 104 -24.99 -27.53 37.90
N GLU A 105 -25.01 -27.17 39.19
CA GLU A 105 -25.88 -27.84 40.15
C GLU A 105 -27.33 -27.61 39.71
N SER A 106 -27.99 -28.68 39.29
CA SER A 106 -29.40 -28.67 38.94
C SER A 106 -30.23 -28.78 40.20
N ASP A 107 -31.04 -27.75 40.53
CA ASP A 107 -32.26 -27.95 41.32
C ASP A 107 -33.35 -26.92 40.92
N GLU A 108 -34.44 -27.52 40.42
CA GLU A 108 -35.88 -27.27 40.56
C GLU A 108 -36.53 -25.86 40.51
N GLU A 109 -37.76 -25.89 40.00
CA GLU A 109 -38.67 -24.78 39.74
C GLU A 109 -39.22 -24.08 41.01
N GLU A 110 -39.58 -22.81 40.81
CA GLU A 110 -40.49 -21.92 41.55
C GLU A 110 -40.04 -21.13 42.81
N ASN A 111 -40.19 -19.81 42.66
CA ASN A 111 -40.57 -18.77 43.64
C ASN A 111 -39.99 -18.84 45.06
N ILE A 112 -39.18 -17.83 45.43
CA ILE A 112 -39.49 -16.89 46.54
C ILE A 112 -38.50 -15.72 46.58
N VAL A 113 -39.08 -14.61 47.01
CA VAL A 113 -38.55 -13.27 47.28
C VAL A 113 -37.39 -13.26 48.29
N SER A 114 -36.35 -12.50 47.94
CA SER A 114 -35.45 -11.67 48.77
C SER A 114 -34.90 -12.24 50.09
N SER A 115 -33.58 -12.40 50.16
CA SER A 115 -32.79 -11.59 51.11
C SER A 115 -31.29 -11.55 50.76
N THR A 116 -30.78 -10.31 50.73
CA THR A 116 -29.38 -9.91 50.93
C THR A 116 -28.32 -10.44 49.96
N SER A 117 -28.23 -9.80 48.80
CA SER A 117 -26.95 -9.54 48.13
C SER A 117 -27.08 -8.29 47.26
N SER A 118 -26.10 -7.40 47.38
CA SER A 118 -25.99 -6.12 46.68
C SER A 118 -26.45 -6.20 45.23
N ASN A 119 -27.46 -5.41 44.88
CA ASN A 119 -28.12 -5.39 43.58
C ASN A 119 -27.15 -4.84 42.51
N ILE A 120 -26.36 -5.71 41.89
CA ILE A 120 -25.45 -5.36 40.80
C ILE A 120 -26.20 -5.58 39.48
N GLN A 121 -26.71 -4.50 38.89
CA GLN A 121 -27.37 -4.56 37.59
C GLN A 121 -26.33 -4.80 36.48
N LYS A 122 -26.57 -5.76 35.56
CA LYS A 122 -25.66 -6.13 34.47
C LYS A 122 -26.33 -5.94 33.09
N HIS A 123 -25.56 -5.64 32.05
CA HIS A 123 -26.01 -5.56 30.66
C HIS A 123 -25.09 -6.34 29.72
N ILE A 124 -25.66 -7.20 28.87
CA ILE A 124 -24.92 -7.94 27.84
C ILE A 124 -24.99 -7.14 26.54
N VAL A 125 -23.83 -6.75 26.00
CA VAL A 125 -23.71 -5.98 24.75
C VAL A 125 -24.23 -6.81 23.57
N LEU A 126 -25.27 -6.32 22.89
CA LEU A 126 -25.87 -6.98 21.72
C LEU A 126 -25.39 -6.38 20.40
N LYS A 127 -25.75 -7.05 19.28
CA LYS A 127 -25.49 -6.52 17.93
C LYS A 127 -26.23 -5.19 17.74
N GLY A 128 -25.46 -4.11 17.55
CA GLY A 128 -25.98 -2.75 17.39
C GLY A 128 -25.87 -1.88 18.65
N ASP A 129 -25.42 -2.45 19.78
CA ASP A 129 -25.14 -1.68 20.98
C ASP A 129 -23.85 -0.86 20.87
N SER A 130 -23.84 0.25 21.58
CA SER A 130 -22.71 1.16 21.80
C SER A 130 -22.72 1.59 23.27
N LEU A 131 -21.58 2.05 23.80
CA LEU A 131 -21.55 2.59 25.18
C LEU A 131 -22.62 3.67 25.39
N TYR A 132 -22.96 4.43 24.34
CA TYR A 132 -24.01 5.45 24.36
C TYR A 132 -25.44 4.86 24.38
N SER A 133 -25.76 3.88 23.53
CA SER A 133 -27.09 3.25 23.52
C SER A 133 -27.37 2.53 24.83
N ILE A 134 -26.34 1.92 25.42
CA ILE A 134 -26.40 1.23 26.71
C ILE A 134 -26.53 2.26 27.84
N SER A 135 -25.69 3.29 27.90
CA SER A 135 -25.77 4.28 28.98
C SER A 135 -27.12 5.00 28.99
N ARG A 136 -27.70 5.30 27.81
CA ARG A 136 -29.07 5.81 27.67
C ARG A 136 -30.13 4.84 28.17
N LYS A 137 -29.99 3.54 27.85
CA LYS A 137 -30.93 2.49 28.28
C LYS A 137 -31.02 2.39 29.80
N TYR A 138 -29.91 2.61 30.50
CA TYR A 138 -29.83 2.49 31.96
C TYR A 138 -29.76 3.84 32.70
N ASN A 139 -29.95 4.95 31.98
CA ASN A 139 -29.90 6.30 32.54
C ASN A 139 -28.61 6.62 33.34
N VAL A 140 -27.46 6.16 32.82
CA VAL A 140 -26.12 6.45 33.33
C VAL A 140 -25.28 7.15 32.26
N THR A 141 -24.15 7.75 32.63
CA THR A 141 -23.21 8.30 31.64
C THR A 141 -22.29 7.19 31.08
N PRO A 142 -21.81 7.33 29.83
CA PRO A 142 -20.78 6.41 29.30
C PRO A 142 -19.53 6.36 30.18
N GLN A 143 -19.16 7.49 30.82
CA GLN A 143 -18.04 7.54 31.75
C GLN A 143 -18.29 6.73 33.02
N GLN A 144 -19.46 6.85 33.65
CA GLN A 144 -19.81 6.01 34.81
C GLN A 144 -19.86 4.51 34.44
N LEU A 145 -20.29 4.20 33.21
CA LEU A 145 -20.28 2.84 32.69
C LEU A 145 -18.83 2.34 32.49
N LEU A 146 -17.93 3.15 31.92
CA LEU A 146 -16.52 2.81 31.78
C LEU A 146 -15.82 2.65 33.14
N GLU A 147 -16.05 3.58 34.07
CA GLU A 147 -15.46 3.56 35.43
C GLU A 147 -15.92 2.35 36.24
N LYS A 148 -17.23 2.04 36.21
CA LYS A 148 -17.79 0.87 36.90
C LYS A 148 -17.21 -0.45 36.34
N ASN A 149 -16.78 -0.45 35.09
CA ASN A 149 -16.21 -1.60 34.39
C ASN A 149 -14.68 -1.52 34.25
N GLN A 150 -14.02 -0.56 34.90
CA GLN A 150 -12.56 -0.36 34.86
C GLN A 150 -11.97 -0.23 33.44
N MET A 151 -12.77 0.26 32.48
CA MET A 151 -12.39 0.38 31.07
C MET A 151 -11.70 1.71 30.79
N GLN A 152 -10.62 1.70 29.98
CA GLN A 152 -9.94 2.91 29.55
C GLN A 152 -10.84 3.77 28.64
N PRO A 153 -10.68 5.11 28.63
CA PRO A 153 -11.36 5.98 27.68
C PRO A 153 -11.06 5.53 26.24
N ASN A 154 -12.12 5.23 25.46
CA ASN A 154 -12.10 4.67 24.09
C ASN A 154 -11.91 3.15 23.96
N SER A 155 -12.08 2.37 25.04
CA SER A 155 -12.12 0.90 24.94
C SER A 155 -13.29 0.46 24.03
N PRO A 156 -13.05 -0.36 23.00
CA PRO A 156 -14.14 -0.93 22.20
C PRO A 156 -14.99 -1.85 23.09
N ILE A 157 -16.30 -1.92 22.81
CA ILE A 157 -17.18 -2.93 23.41
C ILE A 157 -17.48 -4.03 22.39
N TYR A 158 -17.47 -5.29 22.83
CA TYR A 158 -17.67 -6.45 21.97
C TYR A 158 -19.04 -7.07 22.21
N ILE A 159 -19.64 -7.63 21.15
CA ILE A 159 -20.91 -8.37 21.28
C ILE A 159 -20.71 -9.53 22.26
N GLY A 160 -21.57 -9.63 23.27
CA GLY A 160 -21.49 -10.61 24.34
C GLY A 160 -20.73 -10.12 25.59
N GLN A 161 -20.06 -8.97 25.55
CA GLN A 161 -19.40 -8.37 26.72
C GLN A 161 -20.44 -7.99 27.78
N ILE A 162 -20.15 -8.29 29.05
CA ILE A 162 -21.00 -7.91 30.18
C ILE A 162 -20.50 -6.57 30.73
N LEU A 163 -21.37 -5.57 30.78
CA LEU A 163 -21.13 -4.30 31.45
C LEU A 163 -21.94 -4.23 32.74
N PHE A 164 -21.26 -4.01 33.85
CA PHE A 164 -21.84 -3.67 35.14
C PHE A 164 -22.44 -2.27 35.08
N ILE A 165 -23.74 -2.19 35.30
CA ILE A 165 -24.50 -0.94 35.31
C ILE A 165 -24.41 -0.34 36.72
N PRO A 166 -23.98 0.93 36.85
CA PRO A 166 -24.03 1.64 38.13
C PRO A 166 -25.47 1.68 38.67
N THR A 167 -25.71 1.10 39.86
CA THR A 167 -27.00 1.25 40.56
C THR A 167 -26.98 2.53 41.40
N SER A 168 -28.06 3.31 41.28
CA SER A 168 -28.23 4.62 41.89
C SER A 168 -28.61 4.51 43.38
N ASP A 169 -27.74 3.98 44.23
CA ASP A 169 -27.89 4.02 45.70
C ASP A 169 -26.79 4.81 46.40
N SER A 170 -26.27 5.86 45.76
CA SER A 170 -25.41 6.84 46.42
C SER A 170 -25.61 8.23 45.83
N ASN A 171 -26.84 8.73 45.92
CA ASN A 171 -27.09 10.16 45.97
C ASN A 171 -27.51 10.51 47.40
N SER A 172 -26.59 11.06 48.18
CA SER A 172 -26.95 11.87 49.35
C SER A 172 -26.42 13.27 49.11
N ALA A 173 -27.30 14.13 48.61
CA ALA A 173 -27.19 15.56 48.78
C ALA A 173 -27.90 15.93 50.09
N GLU A 174 -27.22 16.59 51.03
CA GLU A 174 -27.69 17.86 51.61
C GLU A 174 -26.73 18.50 52.62
N LYS A 175 -26.60 19.82 52.43
CA LYS A 175 -26.50 20.94 53.39
C LYS A 175 -25.24 21.23 54.23
N LEU A 176 -24.79 22.46 53.95
CA LEU A 176 -23.99 23.44 54.70
C LEU A 176 -24.30 23.54 56.21
N VAL A 177 -23.25 23.56 57.05
CA VAL A 177 -22.99 24.60 58.07
C VAL A 177 -21.47 24.78 58.23
N THR A 178 -21.07 26.04 58.30
CA THR A 178 -19.74 26.65 58.48
C THR A 178 -19.13 26.44 59.88
N GLU A 179 -17.80 26.31 59.95
CA GLU A 179 -16.96 27.04 60.92
C GLU A 179 -15.53 27.23 60.39
N GLU A 180 -15.00 28.42 60.63
CA GLU A 180 -13.79 29.00 60.03
C GLU A 180 -12.50 28.55 60.75
N LYS A 181 -11.41 28.36 59.99
CA LYS A 181 -10.19 29.19 60.12
C LYS A 181 -9.18 28.97 58.98
N GLU A 182 -8.84 30.11 58.39
CA GLU A 182 -7.81 30.53 57.44
C GLU A 182 -6.68 29.55 57.05
N THR A 183 -6.45 29.39 55.74
CA THR A 183 -5.32 30.01 55.02
C THR A 183 -5.41 29.77 53.50
N VAL A 184 -4.90 30.73 52.73
CA VAL A 184 -5.24 31.06 51.33
C VAL A 184 -4.49 30.23 50.28
N VAL A 185 -5.20 29.54 49.37
CA VAL A 185 -4.74 29.25 47.99
C VAL A 185 -5.92 29.31 47.01
N LYS A 186 -5.80 30.12 45.95
CA LYS A 186 -6.85 30.44 44.94
C LYS A 186 -7.31 29.20 44.14
N LYS A 187 -8.62 28.89 44.19
CA LYS A 187 -9.31 27.77 43.51
C LYS A 187 -9.99 28.23 42.21
N LYS A 188 -9.83 27.46 41.13
CA LYS A 188 -10.36 27.69 39.76
C LYS A 188 -11.78 27.09 39.62
N ALA A 189 -12.71 27.83 39.00
CA ALA A 189 -14.12 27.45 38.82
C ALA A 189 -14.34 26.27 37.82
N PRO A 190 -15.39 25.42 37.99
CA PRO A 190 -15.62 24.23 37.17
C PRO A 190 -15.96 24.56 35.70
N ALA A 191 -15.60 23.65 34.78
CA ALA A 191 -15.79 23.81 33.34
C ALA A 191 -17.26 23.58 32.91
N GLU A 192 -17.77 24.45 32.04
CA GLU A 192 -19.07 24.35 31.34
C GLU A 192 -18.97 23.35 30.18
N VAL A 193 -19.95 22.43 30.10
CA VAL A 193 -19.96 21.27 29.20
C VAL A 193 -21.24 21.27 28.36
N TYR A 194 -21.13 21.04 27.05
CA TYR A 194 -22.22 20.98 26.08
C TYR A 194 -22.37 19.58 25.48
N THR A 195 -23.61 19.08 25.36
CA THR A 195 -23.90 17.81 24.69
C THR A 195 -24.27 18.04 23.22
N VAL A 196 -23.50 17.46 22.30
CA VAL A 196 -23.72 17.54 20.84
C VAL A 196 -25.10 16.97 20.49
N LEU A 197 -25.93 17.73 19.79
CA LEU A 197 -27.26 17.32 19.36
C LEU A 197 -27.26 16.78 17.92
N GLN A 198 -28.36 16.11 17.53
CA GLN A 198 -28.53 15.66 16.16
C GLN A 198 -28.58 16.85 15.20
N GLY A 199 -27.66 16.87 14.22
CA GLY A 199 -27.51 17.95 13.26
C GLY A 199 -26.50 19.03 13.66
N ASP A 200 -25.93 18.97 14.87
CA ASP A 200 -24.87 19.88 15.29
C ASP A 200 -23.57 19.64 14.50
N THR A 201 -22.94 20.72 14.06
CA THR A 201 -21.55 20.73 13.61
C THR A 201 -20.65 21.44 14.61
N LEU A 202 -19.36 21.12 14.60
CA LEU A 202 -18.39 21.78 15.49
C LEU A 202 -18.41 23.30 15.32
N TYR A 203 -18.69 23.78 14.11
CA TYR A 203 -18.88 25.21 13.80
C TYR A 203 -20.15 25.79 14.43
N GLN A 204 -21.29 25.09 14.37
CA GLN A 204 -22.53 25.56 15.00
C GLN A 204 -22.39 25.62 16.52
N ILE A 205 -21.72 24.64 17.11
CA ILE A 205 -21.40 24.62 18.55
C ILE A 205 -20.43 25.76 18.89
N SER A 206 -19.42 26.00 18.06
CA SER A 206 -18.47 27.11 18.25
C SER A 206 -19.16 28.47 18.27
N GLN A 207 -20.11 28.69 17.35
CA GLN A 207 -20.92 29.91 17.32
C GLN A 207 -21.82 30.04 18.55
N LYS A 208 -22.41 28.93 19.01
CA LYS A 208 -23.29 28.89 20.18
C LYS A 208 -22.60 29.29 21.48
N PHE A 209 -21.33 28.89 21.65
CA PHE A 209 -20.57 29.13 22.88
C PHE A 209 -19.51 30.24 22.77
N GLY A 210 -19.45 30.94 21.63
CA GLY A 210 -18.52 32.07 21.44
C GLY A 210 -17.04 31.67 21.61
N ILE A 211 -16.69 30.46 21.17
CA ILE A 211 -15.35 29.86 21.27
C ILE A 211 -15.02 29.22 19.92
N SER A 212 -13.77 29.27 19.45
CA SER A 212 -13.44 28.73 18.12
C SER A 212 -13.56 27.20 18.06
N PRO A 213 -13.85 26.59 16.88
CA PRO A 213 -13.88 25.13 16.72
C PRO A 213 -12.58 24.47 17.21
N GLN A 214 -11.43 25.07 16.86
CA GLN A 214 -10.12 24.61 17.27
C GLN A 214 -9.97 24.65 18.79
N LYS A 215 -10.49 25.69 19.45
CA LYS A 215 -10.39 25.81 20.90
C LYS A 215 -11.31 24.82 21.63
N ILE A 216 -12.46 24.48 21.04
CA ILE A 216 -13.30 23.38 21.54
C ILE A 216 -12.53 22.06 21.46
N LEU A 217 -11.87 21.77 20.34
CA LEU A 217 -11.07 20.53 20.20
C LEU A 217 -9.93 20.48 21.24
N GLU A 218 -9.17 21.57 21.39
CA GLU A 218 -8.11 21.68 22.39
C GLU A 218 -8.61 21.47 23.82
N LEU A 219 -9.74 22.09 24.20
CA LEU A 219 -10.33 21.93 25.54
C LEU A 219 -10.73 20.49 25.85
N ASN A 220 -10.97 19.70 24.80
CA ASN A 220 -11.41 18.32 24.90
C ASN A 220 -10.32 17.30 24.53
N GLY A 221 -9.09 17.76 24.25
CA GLY A 221 -7.97 16.88 23.91
C GLY A 221 -8.10 16.21 22.54
N PHE A 222 -8.88 16.77 21.63
CA PHE A 222 -9.09 16.25 20.27
C PHE A 222 -8.16 16.94 19.26
N ASP A 223 -7.71 16.19 18.26
CA ASP A 223 -7.02 16.76 17.10
C ASP A 223 -8.02 17.24 16.02
N SER A 224 -7.55 18.02 15.04
CA SER A 224 -8.38 18.63 13.98
C SER A 224 -9.01 17.66 12.99
N SER A 225 -8.67 16.37 13.05
CA SER A 225 -9.21 15.32 12.17
C SER A 225 -10.32 14.48 12.80
N GLN A 226 -10.58 14.66 14.10
CA GLN A 226 -11.59 13.86 14.80
C GLN A 226 -13.02 14.35 14.51
N PRO A 227 -13.94 13.46 14.09
CA PRO A 227 -15.35 13.79 13.99
C PRO A 227 -15.99 13.93 15.38
N ILE A 228 -16.97 14.84 15.51
CA ILE A 228 -17.82 14.91 16.69
C ILE A 228 -19.08 14.06 16.49
N TYR A 229 -19.56 13.42 17.56
CA TYR A 229 -20.69 12.50 17.54
C TYR A 229 -21.88 13.05 18.33
N VAL A 230 -23.09 12.74 17.89
CA VAL A 230 -24.32 13.07 18.62
C VAL A 230 -24.28 12.43 20.01
N GLY A 231 -24.56 13.22 21.06
CA GLY A 231 -24.47 12.82 22.45
C GLY A 231 -23.11 13.03 23.11
N GLN A 232 -22.08 13.41 22.35
CA GLN A 232 -20.75 13.70 22.88
C GLN A 232 -20.77 14.95 23.77
N GLN A 233 -20.13 14.89 24.93
CA GLN A 233 -19.97 16.05 25.81
C GLN A 233 -18.67 16.79 25.51
N LEU A 234 -18.78 18.07 25.18
CA LEU A 234 -17.67 18.97 24.86
C LEU A 234 -17.55 20.03 25.96
N LYS A 235 -16.38 20.12 26.58
CA LYS A 235 -15.97 21.29 27.36
C LYS A 235 -15.96 22.51 26.44
N VAL A 236 -16.82 23.48 26.74
CA VAL A 236 -17.03 24.68 25.92
C VAL A 236 -16.75 25.99 26.69
N LYS A 237 -16.28 25.89 27.94
CA LYS A 237 -16.05 27.06 28.80
C LYS A 237 -14.91 27.95 28.31
N ASN A 238 -15.23 29.21 28.08
CA ASN A 238 -14.27 30.25 27.74
C ASN A 238 -13.71 30.94 29.00
N ASN A 239 -12.51 30.55 29.45
CA ASN A 239 -11.82 31.21 30.57
C ASN A 239 -10.90 32.36 30.08
N GLY A 240 -11.50 33.44 29.57
CA GLY A 240 -10.95 34.79 29.53
C GLY A 240 -9.55 35.07 28.93
N LYS A 241 -9.50 35.27 27.60
CA LYS A 241 -9.14 36.55 26.94
C LYS A 241 -9.65 36.43 25.49
N ALA A 242 -10.56 37.32 25.13
CA ALA A 242 -11.30 37.32 23.87
C ALA A 242 -10.38 37.52 22.65
N GLU A 243 -10.29 36.52 21.77
CA GLU A 243 -10.40 36.75 20.32
C GLU A 243 -11.85 36.46 19.94
N VAL A 244 -12.75 37.39 20.29
CA VAL A 244 -14.10 37.41 19.76
C VAL A 244 -13.96 37.89 18.32
N ILE A 245 -14.06 36.98 17.35
CA ILE A 245 -14.45 37.38 16.00
C ILE A 245 -15.92 37.82 16.13
N PRO A 246 -16.25 39.10 15.91
CA PRO A 246 -17.61 39.57 16.09
C PRO A 246 -18.54 38.85 15.11
N PRO A 247 -19.78 38.50 15.49
CA PRO A 247 -20.77 38.06 14.51
C PRO A 247 -20.95 39.19 13.47
N PRO A 248 -21.04 38.87 12.17
CA PRO A 248 -21.28 39.90 11.17
C PRO A 248 -22.60 40.59 11.50
N LYS A 249 -22.52 41.88 11.84
CA LYS A 249 -23.68 42.75 11.97
C LYS A 249 -24.46 42.70 10.66
N LYS A 250 -25.75 42.38 10.74
CA LYS A 250 -26.69 42.62 9.65
C LYS A 250 -26.77 44.13 9.41
N GLN A 251 -26.12 44.65 8.38
CA GLN A 251 -26.45 45.93 7.73
C GLN A 251 -26.13 45.88 6.23
N PRO A 252 -26.81 46.70 5.40
CA PRO A 252 -27.25 46.33 4.07
C PRO A 252 -26.34 46.86 2.95
N SER A 253 -26.52 46.29 1.75
CA SER A 253 -26.17 46.87 0.45
C SER A 253 -24.68 46.94 0.07
N SER A 254 -24.13 45.80 -0.38
CA SER A 254 -23.48 45.70 -1.69
C SER A 254 -23.49 44.22 -2.14
N SER A 255 -23.52 43.97 -3.43
CA SER A 255 -23.78 42.67 -4.07
C SER A 255 -22.66 41.61 -3.90
N GLN A 256 -22.28 41.29 -2.66
CA GLN A 256 -21.28 40.25 -2.38
C GLN A 256 -21.90 38.85 -2.42
N LYS A 257 -21.31 37.97 -3.25
CA LYS A 257 -21.74 36.58 -3.41
C LYS A 257 -21.25 35.77 -2.20
N SER A 258 -22.07 34.89 -1.65
CA SER A 258 -21.67 33.96 -0.57
C SER A 258 -21.69 32.51 -1.05
N HIS A 259 -20.94 31.65 -0.37
CA HIS A 259 -20.85 30.23 -0.67
C HIS A 259 -20.89 29.39 0.62
N THR A 260 -21.79 28.42 0.69
CA THR A 260 -21.88 27.48 1.82
C THR A 260 -21.08 26.22 1.51
N VAL A 261 -20.12 25.90 2.37
CA VAL A 261 -19.22 24.74 2.21
C VAL A 261 -20.00 23.44 2.28
N SER A 262 -19.94 22.64 1.21
CA SER A 262 -20.58 21.33 1.11
C SER A 262 -19.71 20.20 1.65
N SER A 263 -20.32 19.04 1.91
CA SER A 263 -19.57 17.83 2.32
C SER A 263 -18.53 17.43 1.25
N GLY A 264 -17.26 17.33 1.65
CA GLY A 264 -16.14 17.00 0.77
C GLY A 264 -15.55 18.17 -0.05
N GLU A 265 -16.03 19.40 0.13
CA GLU A 265 -15.57 20.58 -0.59
C GLU A 265 -14.33 21.23 0.09
N SER A 266 -13.40 21.78 -0.68
CA SER A 266 -12.16 22.42 -0.18
C SER A 266 -12.05 23.88 -0.64
N LEU A 267 -11.29 24.72 0.08
CA LEU A 267 -11.01 26.11 -0.34
C LEU A 267 -10.43 26.21 -1.76
N TYR A 268 -9.71 25.17 -2.20
CA TYR A 268 -9.18 25.08 -3.56
C TYR A 268 -10.28 24.78 -4.59
N ALA A 269 -11.21 23.87 -4.27
CA ALA A 269 -12.38 23.60 -5.11
C ALA A 269 -13.29 24.84 -5.22
N ILE A 270 -13.47 25.57 -4.11
CA ILE A 270 -14.24 26.81 -4.04
C ILE A 270 -13.53 27.93 -4.81
N GLY A 271 -12.21 28.08 -4.63
CA GLY A 271 -11.39 29.04 -5.38
C GLY A 271 -11.49 28.86 -6.88
N ARG A 272 -11.35 27.62 -7.38
CA ARG A 272 -11.52 27.32 -8.81
C ARG A 272 -12.93 27.61 -9.31
N LYS A 273 -13.95 27.42 -8.48
CA LYS A 273 -15.36 27.68 -8.84
C LYS A 273 -15.65 29.17 -9.03
N TYR A 274 -14.92 30.05 -8.34
CA TYR A 274 -15.13 31.49 -8.36
C TYR A 274 -13.98 32.30 -8.97
N ASP A 275 -12.98 31.62 -9.53
CA ASP A 275 -11.74 32.22 -10.08
C ASP A 275 -10.99 33.11 -9.07
N LEU A 276 -10.84 32.59 -7.85
CA LEU A 276 -10.18 33.26 -6.73
C LEU A 276 -9.13 32.34 -6.12
N SER A 277 -8.06 32.92 -5.58
CA SER A 277 -7.12 32.17 -4.76
C SER A 277 -7.72 31.84 -3.39
N PRO A 278 -7.30 30.73 -2.76
CA PRO A 278 -7.66 30.43 -1.38
C PRO A 278 -7.33 31.58 -0.42
N ALA A 279 -6.27 32.35 -0.66
CA ALA A 279 -5.88 33.49 0.18
C ALA A 279 -6.86 34.66 0.07
N GLU A 280 -7.41 34.95 -1.11
CA GLU A 280 -8.43 35.98 -1.29
C GLU A 280 -9.74 35.60 -0.60
N ILE A 281 -10.13 34.33 -0.68
CA ILE A 281 -11.27 33.79 0.06
C ILE A 281 -11.02 33.88 1.57
N LEU A 282 -9.85 33.46 2.06
CA LEU A 282 -9.51 33.50 3.48
C LEU A 282 -9.47 34.95 4.01
N SER A 283 -8.85 35.86 3.27
CA SER A 283 -8.78 37.29 3.62
C SER A 283 -10.17 37.93 3.68
N ALA A 284 -11.05 37.64 2.72
CA ALA A 284 -12.42 38.14 2.71
C ALA A 284 -13.26 37.60 3.88
N ASN A 285 -12.81 36.53 4.53
CA ASN A 285 -13.47 35.88 5.66
C ASN A 285 -12.73 36.08 6.99
N ASN A 286 -11.71 36.95 7.03
CA ASN A 286 -10.84 37.17 8.20
C ASN A 286 -10.23 35.87 8.76
N MET A 287 -9.93 34.91 7.88
CA MET A 287 -9.37 33.61 8.23
C MET A 287 -7.86 33.60 7.98
N SER A 288 -7.11 32.92 8.84
CA SER A 288 -5.67 32.73 8.66
C SER A 288 -5.37 31.77 7.50
N ILE A 289 -4.16 31.86 6.92
CA ILE A 289 -3.79 31.14 5.69
C ILE A 289 -3.69 29.60 5.85
N GLY A 290 -3.80 29.10 7.08
CA GLY A 290 -3.88 27.68 7.42
C GLY A 290 -5.22 27.27 8.03
N ALA A 291 -6.24 28.11 7.96
CA ALA A 291 -7.53 27.84 8.57
C ALA A 291 -8.28 26.72 7.85
N THR A 292 -8.74 25.73 8.62
CA THR A 292 -9.65 24.68 8.16
C THR A 292 -11.04 25.26 7.94
N ILE A 293 -11.69 24.90 6.82
CA ILE A 293 -13.10 25.20 6.58
C ILE A 293 -13.98 24.01 7.01
N TYR A 294 -15.17 24.30 7.55
CA TYR A 294 -16.08 23.28 8.07
C TYR A 294 -17.33 23.16 7.21
N VAL A 295 -17.92 21.96 7.13
CA VAL A 295 -19.19 21.74 6.41
C VAL A 295 -20.28 22.64 7.02
N GLY A 296 -21.00 23.35 6.15
CA GLY A 296 -22.01 24.34 6.53
C GLY A 296 -21.45 25.73 6.88
N GLN A 297 -20.14 25.93 6.85
CA GLN A 297 -19.53 27.27 6.96
C GLN A 297 -19.91 28.11 5.74
N VAL A 298 -20.34 29.35 5.96
CA VAL A 298 -20.66 30.30 4.89
C VAL A 298 -19.46 31.22 4.68
N LEU A 299 -18.89 31.20 3.47
CA LEU A 299 -17.78 32.04 3.07
C LEU A 299 -18.27 33.20 2.21
N THR A 300 -17.83 34.41 2.53
CA THR A 300 -17.91 35.58 1.65
C THR A 300 -16.99 35.38 0.47
N ILE A 301 -17.52 35.48 -0.75
CA ILE A 301 -16.76 35.36 -1.99
C ILE A 301 -16.53 36.77 -2.54
N PRO A 302 -15.29 37.30 -2.50
CA PRO A 302 -14.99 38.63 -3.00
C PRO A 302 -15.16 38.69 -4.52
N SER A 303 -15.69 39.80 -5.04
CA SER A 303 -15.68 40.06 -6.49
C SER A 303 -14.25 40.38 -6.94
N PRO A 304 -13.77 39.89 -8.10
CA PRO A 304 -12.45 40.24 -8.60
C PRO A 304 -12.40 41.73 -8.94
N GLN A 305 -11.72 42.55 -8.12
CA GLN A 305 -11.40 43.94 -8.47
C GLN A 305 -9.89 44.15 -8.43
N LEU A 306 -9.38 44.73 -9.53
CA LEU A 306 -7.98 45.01 -9.82
C LEU A 306 -7.35 45.99 -8.81
N ASN A 307 -6.32 45.52 -8.08
CA ASN A 307 -5.15 46.22 -7.50
C ASN A 307 -5.31 47.60 -6.80
N VAL A 308 -4.94 47.68 -5.51
CA VAL A 308 -4.26 48.86 -4.90
C VAL A 308 -3.25 48.43 -3.81
N LYS A 309 -2.00 48.91 -3.89
CA LYS A 309 -0.91 48.74 -2.89
C LYS A 309 -0.98 49.80 -1.78
N PRO A 310 -0.62 49.48 -0.51
CA PRO A 310 -0.23 50.49 0.49
C PRO A 310 1.30 50.68 0.62
N LYS A 311 1.67 51.93 0.91
CA LYS A 311 2.99 52.58 0.91
C LYS A 311 3.49 52.80 2.36
N VAL A 312 4.75 52.51 2.67
CA VAL A 312 5.53 53.16 3.77
C VAL A 312 7.02 53.22 3.42
N THR A 313 7.68 54.35 3.74
CA THR A 313 9.06 54.80 3.41
C THR A 313 9.90 54.98 4.73
N PRO A 314 11.23 55.24 4.74
CA PRO A 314 12.20 54.45 5.51
C PRO A 314 13.16 55.27 6.42
N THR A 315 13.97 54.57 7.23
CA THR A 315 15.27 55.02 7.81
C THR A 315 15.92 53.72 8.36
N THR A 316 17.13 53.24 8.02
CA THR A 316 18.47 53.81 7.84
C THR A 316 19.31 52.87 6.93
N LYS A 317 20.33 53.41 6.24
CA LYS A 317 21.12 52.76 5.16
C LYS A 317 22.13 51.70 5.63
N GLU A 318 21.75 50.43 5.52
CA GLU A 318 22.59 49.39 4.90
C GLU A 318 21.88 49.01 3.60
N GLU A 319 22.59 48.67 2.51
CA GLU A 319 21.93 48.20 1.27
C GLU A 319 21.38 46.78 1.48
N VAL A 320 20.28 46.72 2.20
CA VAL A 320 19.43 45.56 2.42
C VAL A 320 18.64 45.34 1.12
N ASN A 321 19.09 44.39 0.30
CA ASN A 321 18.35 44.02 -0.92
C ASN A 321 17.08 43.25 -0.51
N VAL A 322 15.91 43.90 -0.59
CA VAL A 322 14.61 43.30 -0.22
C VAL A 322 13.78 43.01 -1.47
N TYR A 323 13.41 41.76 -1.66
CA TYR A 323 12.55 41.29 -2.75
C TYR A 323 11.10 41.11 -2.30
N THR A 324 10.14 41.64 -3.05
CA THR A 324 8.70 41.38 -2.82
C THR A 324 8.23 40.25 -3.73
N VAL A 325 7.76 39.15 -3.15
CA VAL A 325 7.29 37.94 -3.84
C VAL A 325 6.14 38.29 -4.78
N GLN A 326 6.23 37.88 -6.05
CA GLN A 326 5.22 38.11 -7.08
C GLN A 326 4.43 36.84 -7.40
N SER A 327 3.31 36.98 -8.11
CA SER A 327 2.54 35.81 -8.57
C SER A 327 3.39 34.90 -9.45
N GLY A 328 3.37 33.60 -9.15
CA GLY A 328 4.24 32.61 -9.81
C GLY A 328 5.69 32.58 -9.30
N ASP A 329 5.99 33.21 -8.16
CA ASP A 329 7.26 33.05 -7.48
C ASP A 329 7.29 31.89 -6.50
N PHE A 330 8.46 31.28 -6.38
CA PHE A 330 8.80 30.27 -5.39
C PHE A 330 10.28 30.44 -5.01
N LEU A 331 10.67 29.98 -3.83
CA LEU A 331 11.96 30.31 -3.22
C LEU A 331 13.17 30.09 -4.12
N SER A 332 13.19 29.01 -4.91
CA SER A 332 14.30 28.73 -5.82
C SER A 332 14.36 29.64 -7.04
N LYS A 333 13.21 30.11 -7.54
CA LYS A 333 13.17 31.11 -8.61
C LYS A 333 13.73 32.45 -8.14
N ILE A 334 13.40 32.85 -6.92
CA ILE A 334 13.91 34.08 -6.30
C ILE A 334 15.40 33.92 -5.97
N ALA A 335 15.80 32.84 -5.31
CA ALA A 335 17.18 32.58 -4.95
C ALA A 335 18.11 32.53 -6.18
N LYS A 336 17.67 31.86 -7.25
CA LYS A 336 18.38 31.85 -8.54
C LYS A 336 18.53 33.24 -9.16
N LYS A 337 17.49 34.08 -9.08
CA LYS A 337 17.53 35.47 -9.58
C LYS A 337 18.62 36.29 -8.89
N TYR A 338 18.88 36.01 -7.62
CA TYR A 338 19.86 36.72 -6.80
C TYR A 338 21.17 35.94 -6.60
N ASN A 339 21.37 34.85 -7.33
CA ASN A 339 22.55 34.00 -7.27
C ASN A 339 22.89 33.51 -5.85
N ILE A 340 21.86 33.15 -5.08
CA ILE A 340 21.95 32.50 -3.77
C ILE A 340 21.16 31.19 -3.78
N THR A 341 21.30 30.39 -2.74
CA THR A 341 20.52 29.17 -2.56
C THR A 341 19.15 29.45 -1.93
N PRO A 342 18.13 28.61 -2.20
CA PRO A 342 16.84 28.69 -1.51
C PRO A 342 17.00 28.59 0.01
N GLN A 343 17.99 27.82 0.49
CA GLN A 343 18.30 27.62 1.89
C GLN A 343 18.91 28.86 2.53
N GLU A 344 19.84 29.55 1.87
CA GLU A 344 20.35 30.85 2.33
C GLU A 344 19.23 31.88 2.39
N LEU A 345 18.31 31.86 1.42
CA LEU A 345 17.14 32.73 1.42
C LEU A 345 16.14 32.38 2.54
N VAL A 346 15.92 31.09 2.83
CA VAL A 346 15.06 30.61 3.94
C VAL A 346 15.68 30.96 5.29
N ALA A 347 16.98 30.73 5.45
CA ALA A 347 17.71 31.00 6.68
C ALA A 347 17.73 32.51 6.98
N ALA A 348 18.03 33.34 5.98
CA ALA A 348 18.03 34.79 6.13
C ALA A 348 16.66 35.39 6.47
N ASN A 349 15.56 34.66 6.21
CA ASN A 349 14.19 35.14 6.39
C ASN A 349 13.35 34.32 7.38
N HIS A 350 13.95 33.34 8.06
CA HIS A 350 13.30 32.44 9.02
C HIS A 350 11.98 31.83 8.51
N ILE A 351 11.95 31.34 7.27
CA ILE A 351 10.72 30.91 6.58
C ILE A 351 10.31 29.49 7.01
N PRO A 352 9.20 29.30 7.77
CA PRO A 352 8.80 27.97 8.24
C PRO A 352 8.33 27.11 7.07
N LYS A 353 8.91 25.91 6.94
CA LYS A 353 8.52 24.92 5.91
C LYS A 353 8.64 25.45 4.46
N GLY A 354 9.47 26.47 4.23
CA GLY A 354 9.78 27.00 2.89
C GLY A 354 8.59 27.63 2.15
N ARG A 355 7.54 28.05 2.85
CA ARG A 355 6.35 28.64 2.20
C ARG A 355 6.52 30.14 2.04
N ILE A 356 6.33 30.64 0.82
CA ILE A 356 6.28 32.07 0.53
C ILE A 356 4.95 32.48 -0.09
N TYR A 357 4.55 33.72 0.17
CA TYR A 357 3.26 34.26 -0.25
C TYR A 357 3.46 35.47 -1.17
N VAL A 358 2.63 35.60 -2.21
CA VAL A 358 2.63 36.78 -3.07
C VAL A 358 2.42 38.03 -2.22
N GLY A 359 3.30 39.03 -2.35
CA GLY A 359 3.35 40.24 -1.54
C GLY A 359 4.31 40.18 -0.34
N GLN A 360 4.82 38.99 0.03
CA GLN A 360 5.78 38.83 1.12
C GLN A 360 7.13 39.49 0.77
N LYS A 361 7.75 40.19 1.72
CA LYS A 361 9.07 40.81 1.57
C LYS A 361 10.16 39.88 2.10
N LEU A 362 11.20 39.63 1.31
CA LEU A 362 12.33 38.75 1.62
C LEU A 362 13.66 39.51 1.55
N PHE A 363 14.49 39.37 2.57
CA PHE A 363 15.87 39.81 2.62
C PHE A 363 16.77 38.91 1.76
N ILE A 364 17.61 39.47 0.90
CA ILE A 364 18.50 38.74 -0.02
C ILE A 364 19.97 38.87 0.43
N PRO A 365 20.65 37.78 0.86
CA PRO A 365 22.08 37.77 1.19
C PRO A 365 23.01 37.87 -0.04
N THR A 366 24.28 38.28 0.11
CA THR A 366 25.28 38.40 -0.98
C THR A 366 26.54 37.53 -0.74
N SER A 367 26.98 36.75 -1.75
CA SER A 367 28.21 35.90 -1.70
C SER A 367 29.07 36.01 -2.97
N LYS A 368 30.42 36.11 -2.82
CA LYS A 368 31.44 36.31 -3.89
C LYS A 368 32.09 34.99 -4.36
N ASN A 369 32.32 34.86 -5.68
CA ASN A 369 32.96 33.74 -6.40
C ASN A 369 34.50 33.82 -6.48
N ASN A 370 35.18 32.69 -6.79
CA ASN A 370 36.34 32.59 -7.70
C ASN A 370 36.62 31.13 -8.18
N SER A 371 37.39 30.98 -9.26
CA SER A 371 37.13 30.10 -10.42
C SER A 371 38.29 29.14 -10.84
N SER A 372 37.96 27.91 -11.37
CA SER A 372 38.53 27.02 -12.46
C SER A 372 40.06 26.82 -12.77
N PRO A 373 40.54 25.87 -13.66
CA PRO A 373 40.11 24.50 -14.10
C PRO A 373 41.26 23.44 -14.34
N GLN A 374 40.97 22.10 -14.42
CA GLN A 374 41.33 21.15 -15.54
C GLN A 374 41.13 19.61 -15.29
N ASN A 375 40.77 18.91 -16.38
CA ASN A 375 40.80 17.47 -16.77
C ASN A 375 39.68 16.47 -16.36
N ASN A 376 38.84 16.15 -17.35
CA ASN A 376 37.63 15.31 -17.29
C ASN A 376 37.88 13.86 -17.71
N SER A 377 37.94 12.95 -16.73
CA SER A 377 37.22 11.68 -16.81
C SER A 377 35.79 11.96 -16.30
N VAL A 378 34.74 11.39 -16.91
CA VAL A 378 33.35 11.60 -16.47
C VAL A 378 33.12 10.92 -15.11
N LYS A 379 33.59 11.57 -14.05
CA LYS A 379 33.01 11.57 -12.70
C LYS A 379 32.29 12.91 -12.58
N GLN A 380 31.09 13.01 -13.16
CA GLN A 380 30.23 14.15 -12.89
C GLN A 380 29.42 13.87 -11.62
N ALA A 381 29.89 14.49 -10.52
CA ALA A 381 29.15 14.84 -9.31
C ALA A 381 28.21 13.76 -8.71
N GLN A 382 28.79 12.65 -8.23
CA GLN A 382 28.19 11.85 -7.18
C GLN A 382 28.98 12.11 -5.89
N GLY A 383 28.36 12.71 -4.88
CA GLY A 383 28.83 12.42 -3.52
C GLY A 383 28.66 10.92 -3.31
N ASN A 384 29.74 10.18 -3.00
CA ASN A 384 29.84 8.75 -2.67
C ASN A 384 28.52 7.96 -2.60
N SER A 385 27.81 7.79 -3.72
CA SER A 385 26.62 6.95 -3.77
C SER A 385 27.07 5.50 -3.77
N ILE A 386 26.49 4.66 -2.92
CA ILE A 386 26.80 3.22 -2.92
C ILE A 386 26.26 2.51 -4.18
N TYR A 387 25.43 3.19 -4.96
CA TYR A 387 24.82 2.69 -6.19
C TYR A 387 25.62 3.20 -7.39
N GLN A 388 26.46 2.36 -7.98
CA GLN A 388 27.35 2.72 -9.08
C GLN A 388 26.72 2.32 -10.41
N LEU A 389 26.22 3.29 -11.17
CA LEU A 389 25.64 3.08 -12.50
C LEU A 389 26.70 3.26 -13.58
N SER A 390 26.89 2.25 -14.40
CA SER A 390 27.63 2.34 -15.66
C SER A 390 26.70 2.01 -16.83
N LYS A 391 27.05 2.48 -18.02
CA LYS A 391 26.27 2.23 -19.24
C LYS A 391 27.17 2.03 -20.46
N ILE A 392 26.69 1.20 -21.38
CA ILE A 392 27.28 0.97 -22.70
C ILE A 392 26.24 1.39 -23.74
N ASP A 393 26.47 2.54 -24.38
CA ASP A 393 25.60 3.10 -25.43
C ASP A 393 26.37 3.40 -26.74
N GLY A 394 25.64 3.63 -27.82
CA GLY A 394 26.21 3.93 -29.14
C GLY A 394 26.20 5.42 -29.49
N GLN A 395 25.74 6.31 -28.60
CA GLN A 395 25.43 7.69 -28.99
C GLN A 395 26.67 8.45 -29.44
N GLN A 396 27.79 8.27 -28.75
CA GLN A 396 29.05 8.93 -29.09
C GLN A 396 29.63 8.43 -30.41
N LEU A 397 29.58 7.10 -30.65
CA LEU A 397 30.07 6.49 -31.89
C LEU A 397 29.33 7.03 -33.12
N PHE A 398 28.01 7.22 -33.00
CA PHE A 398 27.17 7.66 -34.12
C PHE A 398 26.69 9.11 -33.99
N SER A 399 27.48 9.97 -33.34
CA SER A 399 27.17 11.39 -33.14
C SER A 399 26.99 12.17 -34.46
N LYS A 400 27.71 11.75 -35.52
CA LYS A 400 27.63 12.32 -36.87
C LYS A 400 26.66 11.59 -37.82
N GLY A 401 25.94 10.57 -37.34
CA GLY A 401 25.11 9.71 -38.19
C GLY A 401 25.92 8.65 -38.95
N LEU A 402 25.31 8.08 -40.00
CA LEU A 402 26.00 7.28 -41.02
C LEU A 402 26.20 8.12 -42.28
N TYR A 403 27.38 8.05 -42.89
CA TYR A 403 27.67 8.68 -44.17
C TYR A 403 27.12 7.88 -45.36
N SER A 404 27.04 6.56 -45.21
CA SER A 404 26.72 5.61 -46.27
C SER A 404 25.94 4.41 -45.75
N ARG A 405 25.32 3.66 -46.67
CA ARG A 405 24.73 2.35 -46.36
C ARG A 405 25.85 1.33 -46.09
N ILE A 406 25.58 0.41 -45.17
CA ILE A 406 26.45 -0.74 -44.90
C ILE A 406 25.76 -1.98 -45.45
N GLY A 407 26.22 -2.45 -46.61
CA GLY A 407 25.62 -3.57 -47.30
C GLY A 407 26.55 -4.16 -48.36
N THR A 408 26.24 -5.36 -48.83
CA THR A 408 27.15 -6.15 -49.69
C THR A 408 27.38 -5.51 -51.06
N ASN A 409 26.39 -4.76 -51.56
CA ASN A 409 26.38 -4.15 -52.89
C ASN A 409 26.64 -2.64 -52.87
N TYR A 410 27.18 -2.12 -51.77
CA TYR A 410 27.38 -0.68 -51.56
C TYR A 410 28.84 -0.36 -51.25
N SER A 411 29.20 0.90 -51.53
CA SER A 411 30.45 1.50 -51.10
C SER A 411 30.30 1.99 -49.66
N ILE A 412 30.97 1.30 -48.73
CA ILE A 412 30.91 1.57 -47.29
C ILE A 412 31.98 2.59 -46.93
N HIS A 413 31.58 3.66 -46.25
CA HIS A 413 32.51 4.65 -45.73
C HIS A 413 33.36 4.05 -44.57
N PRO A 414 34.71 4.20 -44.56
CA PRO A 414 35.58 3.62 -43.54
C PRO A 414 35.19 3.92 -42.09
N THR A 415 34.77 5.17 -41.81
CA THR A 415 34.32 5.57 -40.46
C THR A 415 33.02 4.88 -40.04
N ASP A 416 32.08 4.65 -40.97
CA ASP A 416 30.83 3.95 -40.67
C ASP A 416 31.11 2.49 -40.31
N LEU A 417 31.97 1.84 -41.10
CA LEU A 417 32.42 0.46 -40.85
C LEU A 417 33.08 0.34 -39.47
N ASP A 418 34.03 1.22 -39.15
CA ASP A 418 34.74 1.22 -37.86
C ASP A 418 33.77 1.40 -36.68
N ASN A 419 32.87 2.38 -36.75
CA ASN A 419 31.88 2.64 -35.71
C ASN A 419 30.93 1.45 -35.51
N VAL A 420 30.47 0.83 -36.60
CA VAL A 420 29.61 -0.36 -36.53
C VAL A 420 30.34 -1.56 -35.96
N GLN A 421 31.56 -1.84 -36.41
CA GLN A 421 32.37 -2.93 -35.85
C GLN A 421 32.62 -2.73 -34.36
N LYS A 422 33.02 -1.52 -33.94
CA LYS A 422 33.17 -1.17 -32.51
C LYS A 422 31.88 -1.41 -31.73
N ARG A 423 30.73 -1.01 -32.28
CA ARG A 423 29.45 -1.21 -31.61
C ARG A 423 29.07 -2.69 -31.52
N LEU A 424 29.28 -3.47 -32.58
CA LEU A 424 29.01 -4.91 -32.60
C LEU A 424 29.93 -5.67 -31.63
N VAL A 425 31.16 -5.21 -31.44
CA VAL A 425 32.08 -5.72 -30.40
C VAL A 425 31.56 -5.38 -29.00
N GLN A 426 31.18 -4.13 -28.74
CA GLN A 426 30.59 -3.73 -27.45
C GLN A 426 29.34 -4.54 -27.06
N LEU A 427 28.56 -4.97 -28.05
CA LEU A 427 27.36 -5.80 -27.86
C LEU A 427 27.64 -7.31 -27.82
N GLY A 428 28.92 -7.73 -27.93
CA GLY A 428 29.31 -9.15 -27.96
C GLY A 428 28.74 -9.91 -29.16
N ILE A 429 28.51 -9.21 -30.28
CA ILE A 429 28.00 -9.80 -31.53
C ILE A 429 29.15 -10.17 -32.46
N LEU A 430 30.15 -9.28 -32.54
CA LEU A 430 31.37 -9.42 -33.32
C LEU A 430 32.57 -9.61 -32.39
N HIS A 431 33.49 -10.50 -32.76
CA HIS A 431 34.71 -10.74 -31.98
C HIS A 431 35.74 -9.62 -32.21
N GLU A 432 36.52 -9.25 -31.19
CA GLU A 432 37.54 -8.19 -31.31
C GLU A 432 38.56 -8.49 -32.42
N GLN A 433 38.95 -9.76 -32.58
CA GLN A 433 39.93 -10.23 -33.57
C GLN A 433 39.29 -10.64 -34.92
N HIS A 434 38.22 -9.99 -35.35
CA HIS A 434 37.52 -10.33 -36.60
C HIS A 434 38.37 -10.03 -37.86
N ASN A 435 39.41 -9.18 -37.75
CA ASN A 435 40.39 -8.88 -38.80
C ASN A 435 39.80 -8.19 -40.05
N GLU A 436 38.75 -7.38 -39.92
CA GLU A 436 38.16 -6.61 -41.03
C GLU A 436 38.35 -5.10 -40.87
N SER A 437 39.57 -4.66 -40.55
CA SER A 437 39.86 -3.24 -40.33
C SER A 437 39.76 -2.43 -41.62
N PRO A 438 39.12 -1.25 -41.60
CA PRO A 438 39.11 -0.34 -42.75
C PRO A 438 40.52 -0.01 -43.28
N ARG A 439 41.49 0.12 -42.36
CA ARG A 439 42.89 0.41 -42.69
C ARG A 439 43.55 -0.70 -43.51
N ASN A 440 43.21 -1.95 -43.24
CA ASN A 440 43.80 -3.12 -43.90
C ASN A 440 43.10 -3.44 -45.22
N ILE A 441 41.81 -3.12 -45.32
CA ILE A 441 40.97 -3.49 -46.47
C ILE A 441 40.95 -2.35 -47.51
N GLY A 442 40.57 -1.12 -47.17
CA GLY A 442 40.40 -0.03 -48.14
C GLY A 442 41.45 1.07 -48.09
N GLY A 443 42.25 1.14 -47.01
CA GLY A 443 42.95 2.36 -46.64
C GLY A 443 42.01 3.34 -45.92
N SER A 444 42.55 4.28 -45.14
CA SER A 444 41.75 5.15 -44.25
C SER A 444 40.79 6.11 -44.97
N THR A 445 40.92 6.28 -46.29
CA THR A 445 40.24 7.33 -47.07
C THR A 445 39.38 6.80 -48.22
N ASN A 446 39.48 5.52 -48.59
CA ASN A 446 38.73 4.97 -49.72
C ASN A 446 37.53 4.15 -49.22
N ASN A 447 36.43 4.22 -49.98
CA ASN A 447 35.26 3.39 -49.69
C ASN A 447 35.56 1.90 -49.86
N ILE A 448 34.88 1.08 -49.05
CA ILE A 448 35.11 -0.36 -48.94
C ILE A 448 33.89 -1.11 -49.50
N SER A 449 34.13 -2.11 -50.35
CA SER A 449 33.07 -3.02 -50.79
C SER A 449 32.62 -3.92 -49.63
N GLY A 450 31.30 -4.04 -49.43
CA GLY A 450 30.72 -4.93 -48.42
C GLY A 450 31.08 -6.41 -48.57
N GLN A 451 31.44 -6.86 -49.78
CA GLN A 451 31.96 -8.21 -50.03
C GLN A 451 33.28 -8.50 -49.31
N ARG A 452 34.03 -7.45 -48.94
CA ARG A 452 35.33 -7.56 -48.27
C ARG A 452 35.22 -7.60 -46.74
N VAL A 453 34.02 -7.44 -46.19
CA VAL A 453 33.74 -7.46 -44.74
C VAL A 453 32.67 -8.50 -44.34
N PRO A 454 32.78 -9.77 -44.81
CA PRO A 454 31.74 -10.78 -44.65
C PRO A 454 31.39 -11.10 -43.18
N LYS A 455 32.35 -11.02 -42.24
CA LYS A 455 32.09 -11.26 -40.80
C LYS A 455 31.29 -10.13 -40.19
N THR A 456 31.55 -8.89 -40.57
CA THR A 456 30.75 -7.73 -40.16
C THR A 456 29.33 -7.86 -40.69
N MET A 457 29.16 -8.24 -41.96
CA MET A 457 27.84 -8.48 -42.55
C MET A 457 27.08 -9.63 -41.84
N ALA A 458 27.77 -10.71 -41.48
CA ALA A 458 27.18 -11.80 -40.69
C ALA A 458 26.80 -11.36 -39.27
N ALA A 459 27.62 -10.52 -38.63
CA ALA A 459 27.35 -9.95 -37.32
C ALA A 459 26.12 -9.01 -37.34
N ILE A 460 25.92 -8.24 -38.43
CA ILE A 460 24.72 -7.41 -38.61
C ILE A 460 23.45 -8.30 -38.64
N ARG A 461 23.45 -9.40 -39.41
CA ARG A 461 22.32 -10.36 -39.42
C ARG A 461 22.08 -10.94 -38.04
N LYS A 462 23.14 -11.40 -37.37
CA LYS A 462 23.08 -11.95 -36.01
C LYS A 462 22.51 -10.96 -35.00
N LEU A 463 22.85 -9.67 -35.09
CA LEU A 463 22.27 -8.61 -34.28
C LEU A 463 20.76 -8.50 -34.54
N GLN A 464 20.38 -8.38 -35.82
CA GLN A 464 18.99 -8.22 -36.22
C GLN A 464 18.12 -9.39 -35.74
N ASP A 465 18.62 -10.61 -35.85
CA ASP A 465 17.93 -11.82 -35.38
C ASP A 465 17.86 -11.89 -33.86
N ARG A 466 19.00 -11.68 -33.17
CA ARG A 466 19.10 -11.76 -31.70
C ARG A 466 18.12 -10.80 -31.03
N TYR A 467 18.01 -9.58 -31.53
CA TYR A 467 17.16 -8.53 -30.97
C TYR A 467 15.81 -8.38 -31.68
N ARG A 468 15.51 -9.25 -32.66
CA ARG A 468 14.26 -9.27 -33.44
C ARG A 468 13.91 -7.88 -33.98
N LEU A 469 14.85 -7.22 -34.66
CA LEU A 469 14.68 -5.83 -35.08
C LEU A 469 13.53 -5.63 -36.09
N ASN A 470 13.17 -6.67 -36.84
CA ASN A 470 11.97 -6.68 -37.66
C ASN A 470 10.66 -6.51 -36.86
N TRP A 471 10.59 -7.04 -35.63
CA TRP A 471 9.39 -6.91 -34.79
C TRP A 471 9.12 -5.45 -34.44
N TRP A 472 10.18 -4.67 -34.20
CA TRP A 472 10.10 -3.26 -33.83
C TRP A 472 9.47 -2.37 -34.90
N VAL A 473 9.53 -2.74 -36.17
CA VAL A 473 8.85 -2.04 -37.28
C VAL A 473 7.53 -2.72 -37.69
N GLY A 474 7.12 -3.76 -36.99
CA GLY A 474 5.94 -4.57 -37.33
C GLY A 474 4.59 -3.98 -36.88
N SER A 475 4.55 -2.78 -36.30
CA SER A 475 3.27 -2.11 -36.01
C SER A 475 3.38 -0.58 -36.04
N PRO A 476 2.31 0.16 -36.40
CA PRO A 476 2.32 1.62 -36.45
C PRO A 476 2.77 2.28 -35.14
N ALA A 477 2.29 1.79 -34.00
CA ALA A 477 2.65 2.35 -32.69
C ALA A 477 4.14 2.23 -32.37
N ARG A 478 4.80 1.13 -32.77
CA ARG A 478 6.25 0.97 -32.55
C ARG A 478 7.05 1.79 -33.56
N THR A 479 6.61 1.83 -34.81
CA THR A 479 7.16 2.70 -35.85
C THR A 479 7.15 4.17 -35.43
N GLU A 480 6.01 4.66 -34.92
CA GLU A 480 5.86 6.02 -34.42
C GLU A 480 6.84 6.29 -33.27
N MET A 481 6.90 5.39 -32.29
CA MET A 481 7.83 5.49 -31.16
C MET A 481 9.31 5.49 -31.60
N LEU A 482 9.65 4.72 -32.64
CA LEU A 482 11.02 4.65 -33.18
C LEU A 482 11.34 5.81 -34.13
N GLY A 483 10.33 6.44 -34.72
CA GLY A 483 10.49 7.40 -35.81
C GLY A 483 10.98 6.77 -37.11
N THR A 484 10.85 5.45 -37.28
CA THR A 484 11.23 4.74 -38.52
C THR A 484 10.49 3.42 -38.66
N ASP A 485 10.05 3.12 -39.88
CA ASP A 485 9.52 1.82 -40.34
C ASP A 485 10.53 1.03 -41.17
N LYS A 486 11.69 1.64 -41.48
CA LYS A 486 12.67 1.06 -42.38
C LYS A 486 13.42 -0.07 -41.69
N TYR A 487 13.48 -1.21 -42.37
CA TYR A 487 14.27 -2.36 -41.98
C TYR A 487 14.79 -3.07 -43.23
N THR A 488 16.10 -3.31 -43.29
CA THR A 488 16.72 -4.07 -44.38
C THR A 488 17.57 -5.18 -43.78
N TYR A 489 17.12 -6.42 -43.96
CA TYR A 489 17.80 -7.57 -43.38
C TYR A 489 19.21 -7.74 -43.97
N GLY A 490 20.18 -7.92 -43.08
CA GLY A 490 21.60 -8.05 -43.37
C GLY A 490 22.30 -6.75 -43.74
N GLU A 491 21.64 -5.60 -43.72
CA GLU A 491 22.23 -4.31 -44.03
C GLU A 491 21.91 -3.27 -42.96
N ILE A 492 22.62 -2.14 -43.01
CA ILE A 492 22.29 -0.96 -42.22
C ILE A 492 22.07 0.20 -43.18
N VAL A 493 20.87 0.75 -43.16
CA VAL A 493 20.51 1.91 -43.96
C VAL A 493 20.40 3.14 -43.04
N PRO A 494 20.83 4.34 -43.47
CA PRO A 494 20.60 5.56 -42.69
C PRO A 494 19.13 5.69 -42.27
N ASN A 495 18.92 5.92 -40.98
CA ASN A 495 17.62 6.03 -40.31
C ASN A 495 16.77 4.74 -40.31
N ASP A 496 17.33 3.56 -40.58
CA ASP A 496 16.63 2.30 -40.35
C ASP A 496 16.66 1.88 -38.87
N VAL A 497 15.83 0.89 -38.52
CA VAL A 497 15.76 0.38 -37.14
C VAL A 497 17.08 -0.22 -36.66
N THR A 498 17.90 -0.78 -37.57
CA THR A 498 19.21 -1.35 -37.25
C THR A 498 20.17 -0.26 -36.79
N PHE A 499 20.26 0.84 -37.54
CA PHE A 499 21.07 2.00 -37.20
C PHE A 499 20.58 2.65 -35.92
N LYS A 500 19.26 2.83 -35.78
CA LYS A 500 18.67 3.39 -34.57
C LYS A 500 19.03 2.55 -33.34
N PHE A 501 18.90 1.22 -33.44
CA PHE A 501 19.31 0.31 -32.37
C PHE A 501 20.79 0.46 -32.02
N LEU A 502 21.68 0.43 -33.02
CA LEU A 502 23.12 0.57 -32.79
C LEU A 502 23.47 1.87 -32.04
N LYS A 503 22.78 2.97 -32.37
CA LYS A 503 22.98 4.28 -31.75
C LYS A 503 22.37 4.40 -30.35
N GLU A 504 21.14 3.94 -30.16
CA GLU A 504 20.31 4.31 -29.01
C GLU A 504 20.10 3.17 -28.00
N TYR A 505 20.38 1.91 -28.38
CA TYR A 505 20.40 0.80 -27.41
C TYR A 505 21.41 1.11 -26.32
N THR A 506 20.98 1.02 -25.08
CA THR A 506 21.83 1.24 -23.90
C THR A 506 21.70 0.05 -22.98
N GLN A 507 22.84 -0.58 -22.68
CA GLN A 507 22.95 -1.58 -21.63
C GLN A 507 23.43 -0.87 -20.35
N TYR A 508 22.64 -0.95 -19.29
CA TYR A 508 22.95 -0.39 -17.99
C TYR A 508 23.46 -1.50 -17.07
N THR A 509 24.49 -1.21 -16.28
CA THR A 509 24.97 -2.07 -15.18
C THR A 509 25.03 -1.26 -13.91
N LEU A 510 24.19 -1.63 -12.94
CA LEU A 510 24.10 -1.01 -11.63
C LEU A 510 24.75 -1.91 -10.59
N SER A 511 25.81 -1.43 -9.93
CA SER A 511 26.53 -2.16 -8.88
C SER A 511 26.24 -1.58 -7.50
N PHE A 512 26.03 -2.42 -6.49
CA PHE A 512 25.72 -2.01 -5.12
C PHE A 512 26.08 -3.11 -4.10
N PRO A 513 26.34 -2.77 -2.83
CA PRO A 513 26.58 -3.78 -1.80
C PRO A 513 25.27 -4.46 -1.36
N HIS A 514 25.28 -5.79 -1.26
CA HIS A 514 24.20 -6.60 -0.70
C HIS A 514 23.83 -6.10 0.71
N PRO A 515 22.53 -5.98 1.06
CA PRO A 515 22.11 -5.36 2.32
C PRO A 515 22.53 -6.11 3.59
N ILE A 516 22.76 -7.41 3.49
CA ILE A 516 23.19 -8.28 4.61
C ILE A 516 24.69 -8.58 4.54
N THR A 517 25.15 -9.22 3.47
CA THR A 517 26.54 -9.69 3.34
C THR A 517 27.55 -8.61 2.97
N GLY A 518 27.11 -7.44 2.49
CA GLY A 518 27.98 -6.38 1.98
C GLY A 518 28.67 -6.68 0.64
N GLN A 519 28.58 -7.91 0.13
CA GLN A 519 29.17 -8.31 -1.15
C GLN A 519 28.56 -7.52 -2.31
N THR A 520 29.38 -7.15 -3.30
CA THR A 520 28.91 -6.44 -4.49
C THR A 520 27.94 -7.29 -5.29
N GLN A 521 26.78 -6.72 -5.59
CA GLN A 521 25.76 -7.23 -6.49
C GLN A 521 25.70 -6.36 -7.75
N THR A 522 25.28 -6.95 -8.86
CA THR A 522 25.08 -6.25 -10.13
C THR A 522 23.70 -6.51 -10.71
N ALA A 523 23.05 -5.46 -11.18
CA ALA A 523 21.81 -5.52 -11.94
C ALA A 523 22.04 -4.98 -13.35
N GLU A 524 21.65 -5.76 -14.35
CA GLU A 524 21.81 -5.43 -15.77
C GLU A 524 20.44 -5.30 -16.43
N PHE A 525 20.22 -4.19 -17.13
CA PHE A 525 18.95 -3.89 -17.80
C PHE A 525 19.18 -2.98 -19.01
N ASN A 526 18.17 -2.84 -19.88
CA ASN A 526 18.28 -2.09 -21.13
C ASN A 526 16.96 -1.42 -21.54
N ASN A 527 17.05 -0.43 -22.44
CA ASN A 527 15.93 0.40 -22.92
C ASN A 527 15.20 -0.12 -24.17
N PHE A 528 15.65 -1.21 -24.80
CA PHE A 528 14.94 -1.86 -25.91
C PHE A 528 14.23 -3.11 -25.43
N VAL A 529 13.20 -2.91 -24.61
CA VAL A 529 12.45 -4.01 -24.01
C VAL A 529 11.54 -4.67 -25.05
N TYR A 530 11.65 -5.99 -25.23
CA TYR A 530 10.80 -6.70 -26.19
C TYR A 530 9.39 -6.94 -25.62
N SER A 531 8.51 -5.93 -25.71
CA SER A 531 7.16 -5.98 -25.14
C SER A 531 6.11 -5.26 -26.00
N GLY A 532 4.97 -5.93 -26.25
CA GLY A 532 3.85 -5.31 -26.96
C GLY A 532 3.20 -4.12 -26.23
N TYR A 533 3.58 -3.88 -24.96
CA TYR A 533 3.06 -2.80 -24.12
C TYR A 533 3.97 -1.58 -24.06
N ASN A 534 5.07 -1.56 -24.81
CA ASN A 534 5.99 -0.43 -24.84
C ASN A 534 5.27 0.89 -25.18
N GLN A 535 5.54 1.90 -24.38
CA GLN A 535 5.09 3.28 -24.58
C GLN A 535 6.22 4.29 -24.46
N PHE A 536 7.30 3.94 -23.76
CA PHE A 536 8.37 4.87 -23.43
C PHE A 536 9.70 4.34 -23.90
N TYR A 537 10.28 5.07 -24.85
CA TYR A 537 11.54 4.72 -25.51
C TYR A 537 12.73 4.57 -24.56
N ASN A 538 12.75 5.35 -23.48
CA ASN A 538 13.82 5.30 -22.47
C ASN A 538 13.50 4.39 -21.29
N GLY A 539 12.30 3.80 -21.25
CA GLY A 539 11.96 2.89 -20.16
C GLY A 539 12.70 1.58 -20.28
N VAL A 540 12.94 0.94 -19.15
CA VAL A 540 13.75 -0.28 -19.06
C VAL A 540 12.96 -1.40 -18.40
N GLY A 541 13.36 -2.64 -18.69
CA GLY A 541 12.81 -3.84 -18.07
C GLY A 541 13.91 -4.61 -17.36
N TYR A 542 13.65 -4.99 -16.12
CA TYR A 542 14.53 -5.83 -15.30
C TYR A 542 13.68 -6.91 -14.64
N LEU A 543 13.94 -8.18 -14.95
CA LEU A 543 13.15 -9.30 -14.43
C LEU A 543 13.47 -9.66 -12.97
N GLY A 544 14.59 -9.15 -12.45
CA GLY A 544 15.08 -9.42 -11.11
C GLY A 544 15.94 -10.68 -11.00
N LYS A 545 16.86 -10.69 -10.02
CA LYS A 545 17.81 -11.76 -9.68
C LYS A 545 17.98 -11.95 -8.16
N SER A 546 17.16 -11.28 -7.34
CA SER A 546 17.28 -11.33 -5.87
C SER A 546 17.10 -12.71 -5.28
N LEU A 547 16.32 -13.56 -5.94
CA LEU A 547 16.12 -14.97 -5.62
C LEU A 547 16.47 -15.83 -6.85
N PRO A 548 16.61 -17.16 -6.69
CA PRO A 548 16.76 -18.09 -7.82
C PRO A 548 15.68 -17.87 -8.88
N ASN A 549 15.85 -18.47 -10.06
CA ASN A 549 14.91 -18.33 -11.19
C ASN A 549 13.44 -18.63 -10.82
N GLU A 550 13.22 -19.37 -9.72
CA GLU A 550 11.91 -19.56 -9.10
C GLU A 550 11.95 -19.14 -7.64
N VAL A 551 10.98 -18.32 -7.21
CA VAL A 551 10.81 -17.92 -5.81
C VAL A 551 10.45 -19.16 -4.98
N PRO A 552 11.22 -19.51 -3.93
CA PRO A 552 10.92 -20.66 -3.09
C PRO A 552 9.57 -20.52 -2.37
N LEU A 553 8.83 -21.62 -2.25
CA LEU A 553 7.54 -21.63 -1.55
C LEU A 553 7.68 -21.23 -0.07
N SER A 554 8.82 -21.54 0.55
CA SER A 554 9.12 -21.19 1.95
C SER A 554 9.04 -19.68 2.20
N VAL A 555 9.44 -18.86 1.23
CA VAL A 555 9.39 -17.38 1.33
C VAL A 555 7.98 -16.89 1.61
N PHE A 556 6.97 -17.49 0.96
CA PHE A 556 5.56 -17.14 1.19
C PHE A 556 5.03 -17.72 2.51
N LYS A 557 5.42 -18.94 2.87
CA LYS A 557 5.02 -19.57 4.15
C LYS A 557 5.57 -18.80 5.35
N GLU A 558 6.82 -18.36 5.32
CA GLU A 558 7.46 -17.55 6.36
C GLU A 558 6.86 -16.13 6.49
N ALA A 559 6.21 -15.65 5.42
CA ALA A 559 5.40 -14.43 5.46
C ALA A 559 4.06 -14.62 6.19
N GLY A 560 3.70 -15.85 6.57
CA GLY A 560 2.48 -16.21 7.30
C GLY A 560 1.34 -16.70 6.42
N LEU A 561 1.59 -17.03 5.15
CA LEU A 561 0.53 -17.53 4.27
C LEU A 561 0.24 -19.01 4.54
N SER A 562 -1.03 -19.38 4.45
CA SER A 562 -1.45 -20.79 4.40
C SER A 562 -0.74 -21.53 3.24
N PRO A 563 -0.54 -22.85 3.30
CA PRO A 563 0.11 -23.60 2.22
C PRO A 563 -0.52 -23.35 0.84
N ILE A 564 -1.86 -23.31 0.77
CA ILE A 564 -2.60 -23.07 -0.47
C ILE A 564 -2.39 -21.65 -0.99
N LEU A 565 -2.50 -20.64 -0.12
CA LEU A 565 -2.27 -19.26 -0.55
C LEU A 565 -0.81 -19.00 -0.92
N ALA A 566 0.13 -19.65 -0.25
CA ALA A 566 1.55 -19.59 -0.59
C ALA A 566 1.81 -20.15 -1.99
N GLU A 567 1.19 -21.29 -2.34
CA GLU A 567 1.28 -21.86 -3.69
C GLU A 567 0.61 -20.97 -4.74
N ALA A 568 -0.57 -20.42 -4.44
CA ALA A 568 -1.25 -19.46 -5.31
C ALA A 568 -0.38 -18.22 -5.59
N MET A 569 0.19 -17.61 -4.55
CA MET A 569 1.04 -16.41 -4.67
C MET A 569 2.36 -16.68 -5.39
N LYS A 570 2.96 -17.87 -5.21
CA LYS A 570 4.13 -18.29 -5.97
C LYS A 570 3.87 -18.28 -7.47
N VAL A 571 2.67 -18.67 -7.89
CA VAL A 571 2.29 -18.69 -9.31
C VAL A 571 1.97 -17.30 -9.85
N VAL A 572 1.37 -16.43 -9.03
CA VAL A 572 1.25 -15.01 -9.41
C VAL A 572 2.64 -14.42 -9.67
N SER A 573 3.61 -14.72 -8.79
CA SER A 573 5.01 -14.27 -8.96
C SER A 573 5.63 -14.74 -10.27
N SER A 574 5.42 -16.00 -10.67
CA SER A 574 6.04 -16.56 -11.88
C SER A 574 5.59 -15.89 -13.17
N HIS A 575 4.47 -15.15 -13.16
CA HIS A 575 3.96 -14.44 -14.32
C HIS A 575 4.34 -12.95 -14.36
N GLU A 576 4.84 -12.39 -13.26
CA GLU A 576 5.08 -10.94 -13.11
C GLU A 576 6.57 -10.60 -12.94
N GLY A 577 7.33 -11.39 -12.19
CA GLY A 577 8.78 -11.19 -11.98
C GLY A 577 9.25 -11.55 -10.58
N ASN A 578 10.53 -11.30 -10.32
CA ASN A 578 11.14 -11.49 -9.00
C ASN A 578 10.89 -10.26 -8.09
N PHE A 579 11.25 -10.34 -6.81
CA PHE A 579 11.03 -9.26 -5.83
C PHE A 579 11.78 -7.96 -6.15
N ASP A 580 12.83 -8.02 -6.96
CA ASP A 580 13.61 -6.89 -7.43
C ASP A 580 13.25 -6.47 -8.87
N ALA A 581 12.22 -7.06 -9.46
CA ALA A 581 11.82 -6.74 -10.83
C ALA A 581 11.41 -5.26 -10.96
N ILE A 582 11.76 -4.65 -12.10
CA ILE A 582 11.40 -3.28 -12.44
C ILE A 582 10.88 -3.23 -13.88
N ASN A 583 9.83 -2.46 -14.11
CA ASN A 583 9.37 -2.06 -15.43
C ASN A 583 9.09 -0.56 -15.45
N SER A 584 9.67 0.15 -16.42
CA SER A 584 9.42 1.58 -16.63
C SER A 584 9.13 1.93 -18.10
N TYR A 585 8.90 0.93 -18.95
CA TYR A 585 8.69 1.06 -20.40
C TYR A 585 7.23 1.19 -20.81
N ASP A 586 6.28 0.86 -19.92
CA ASP A 586 4.84 0.88 -20.20
C ASP A 586 4.08 2.01 -19.45
N LYS A 587 2.75 1.93 -19.48
CA LYS A 587 1.80 2.88 -18.86
C LYS A 587 2.03 3.15 -17.38
N ALA A 588 2.69 2.27 -16.62
CA ALA A 588 2.80 2.36 -15.16
C ALA A 588 3.75 3.46 -14.64
N PHE A 589 4.41 4.21 -15.54
CA PHE A 589 5.53 5.12 -15.25
C PHE A 589 6.78 4.42 -14.71
N PHE A 590 6.61 3.72 -13.59
CA PHE A 590 7.57 2.85 -12.92
C PHE A 590 6.79 1.81 -12.10
N SER A 591 7.12 0.54 -12.21
CA SER A 591 6.63 -0.54 -11.36
C SER A 591 7.80 -1.33 -10.77
N TYR A 592 7.58 -1.88 -9.58
CA TYR A 592 8.59 -2.59 -8.81
C TYR A 592 8.00 -3.82 -8.13
N GLY A 593 8.76 -4.89 -8.03
CA GLY A 593 8.46 -6.06 -7.21
C GLY A 593 7.80 -7.22 -7.95
N PHE A 594 7.57 -8.30 -7.21
CA PHE A 594 7.20 -9.61 -7.75
C PHE A 594 5.77 -9.70 -8.33
N ILE A 595 4.97 -8.65 -8.15
CA ILE A 595 3.66 -8.48 -8.80
C ILE A 595 3.54 -7.16 -9.57
N GLN A 596 4.67 -6.52 -9.86
CA GLN A 596 4.76 -5.23 -10.56
C GLN A 596 3.88 -4.14 -9.91
N PHE A 597 4.16 -3.80 -8.65
CA PHE A 597 3.47 -2.70 -7.96
C PHE A 597 3.66 -1.40 -8.73
N ALA A 598 2.61 -0.98 -9.44
CA ALA A 598 2.66 0.15 -10.36
C ALA A 598 2.61 1.51 -9.63
N GLY A 599 3.31 2.49 -10.18
CA GLY A 599 3.09 3.91 -9.91
C GLY A 599 1.78 4.40 -10.53
N GLY A 600 1.62 5.72 -10.60
CA GLY A 600 0.41 6.41 -11.05
C GLY A 600 -0.67 6.50 -9.98
N GLY A 601 -0.29 6.56 -8.70
CA GLY A 601 -1.23 6.52 -7.57
C GLY A 601 -1.81 5.13 -7.29
N ARG A 602 -1.11 4.07 -7.69
CA ARG A 602 -1.53 2.67 -7.53
C ARG A 602 -0.76 1.99 -6.38
N GLY A 603 -0.26 0.77 -6.60
CA GLY A 603 0.29 -0.11 -5.56
C GLY A 603 1.70 0.25 -5.08
N LEU A 604 2.46 1.04 -5.84
CA LEU A 604 3.87 1.34 -5.53
C LEU A 604 4.03 2.11 -4.22
N ALA A 605 3.40 3.28 -4.09
CA ALA A 605 3.55 4.10 -2.90
C ALA A 605 3.03 3.41 -1.62
N PRO A 606 1.86 2.72 -1.62
CA PRO A 606 1.44 1.89 -0.50
C PRO A 606 2.43 0.79 -0.12
N LEU A 607 3.10 0.17 -1.10
CA LEU A 607 4.17 -0.79 -0.82
C LEU A 607 5.35 -0.14 -0.09
N ILE A 608 5.85 0.97 -0.63
CA ILE A 608 7.00 1.67 -0.04
C ILE A 608 6.64 2.18 1.36
N ALA A 609 5.40 2.63 1.58
CA ALA A 609 4.88 2.95 2.90
C ALA A 609 4.86 1.73 3.84
N ARG A 610 4.48 0.54 3.35
CA ARG A 610 4.50 -0.67 4.17
C ARG A 610 5.91 -1.01 4.60
N MET A 611 6.89 -0.95 3.69
CA MET A 611 8.29 -1.14 4.03
C MET A 611 8.77 -0.16 5.12
N LYS A 612 8.36 1.12 5.01
CA LYS A 612 8.67 2.16 6.00
C LYS A 612 8.05 1.88 7.37
N VAL A 613 6.79 1.45 7.40
CA VAL A 613 6.07 1.16 8.66
C VAL A 613 6.59 -0.10 9.33
N THR A 614 6.82 -1.17 8.56
CA THR A 614 7.22 -2.46 9.12
C THR A 614 8.68 -2.48 9.52
N GLU A 615 9.55 -1.78 8.78
CA GLU A 615 11.01 -1.81 8.99
C GLU A 615 11.64 -0.41 8.86
N PRO A 616 11.32 0.55 9.76
CA PRO A 616 11.69 1.96 9.61
C PRO A 616 13.20 2.20 9.54
N ALA A 617 14.00 1.52 10.37
CA ALA A 617 15.46 1.66 10.37
C ALA A 617 16.08 1.13 9.06
N LEU A 618 15.61 -0.03 8.60
CA LEU A 618 16.07 -0.61 7.34
C LEU A 618 15.63 0.27 6.17
N PHE A 619 14.38 0.73 6.15
CA PHE A 619 13.88 1.67 5.16
C PHE A 619 14.75 2.93 5.08
N GLY A 620 15.10 3.52 6.23
CA GLY A 620 16.00 4.67 6.28
C GLY A 620 17.35 4.39 5.63
N SER A 621 17.94 3.22 5.94
CA SER A 621 19.25 2.82 5.40
C SER A 621 19.26 2.56 3.89
N ILE A 622 18.15 2.09 3.30
CA ILE A 622 18.06 1.72 1.88
C ILE A 622 17.52 2.87 1.04
N PHE A 623 16.38 3.44 1.44
CA PHE A 623 15.62 4.42 0.67
C PHE A 623 15.92 5.86 1.09
N GLN A 624 15.80 6.22 2.36
CA GLN A 624 15.94 7.63 2.77
C GLN A 624 17.36 8.16 2.57
N ASN A 625 18.38 7.33 2.83
CA ASN A 625 19.77 7.66 2.52
C ASN A 625 20.02 7.88 1.01
N ALA A 626 19.19 7.29 0.16
CA ALA A 626 19.21 7.51 -1.28
C ALA A 626 18.31 8.66 -1.73
N GLY A 627 17.69 9.40 -0.80
CA GLY A 627 16.78 10.49 -1.11
C GLY A 627 15.38 10.04 -1.51
N ILE A 628 14.97 8.81 -1.18
CA ILE A 628 13.64 8.28 -1.44
C ILE A 628 12.87 8.16 -0.12
N ASP A 629 11.69 8.74 -0.06
CA ASP A 629 10.76 8.63 1.05
C ASP A 629 9.32 8.47 0.52
N VAL A 630 8.37 8.35 1.43
CA VAL A 630 6.95 8.19 1.16
C VAL A 630 6.12 8.86 2.24
N GLU A 631 5.12 9.62 1.80
CA GLU A 631 4.00 10.08 2.62
C GLU A 631 2.84 9.11 2.41
N TYR A 632 2.04 8.84 3.44
CA TYR A 632 0.91 7.91 3.32
C TYR A 632 -0.23 8.26 4.28
N THR A 633 -1.42 7.79 3.93
CA THR A 633 -2.61 7.86 4.79
C THR A 633 -3.01 6.47 5.23
N THR A 634 -3.64 6.39 6.40
CA THR A 634 -4.18 5.15 6.93
C THR A 634 -5.70 5.16 6.93
N ARG A 635 -6.30 4.00 6.70
CA ARG A 635 -7.73 3.75 6.87
C ARG A 635 -7.88 2.43 7.61
N ASN A 636 -8.70 2.40 8.66
CA ASN A 636 -8.89 1.21 9.50
C ASN A 636 -7.55 0.67 10.04
N ASN A 637 -6.68 1.56 10.51
CA ASN A 637 -5.32 1.25 11.00
C ASN A 637 -4.40 0.54 10.00
N ASP A 638 -4.68 0.60 8.70
CA ASP A 638 -3.80 0.08 7.65
C ASP A 638 -3.55 1.12 6.56
N ILE A 639 -2.50 0.92 5.79
CA ILE A 639 -2.07 1.84 4.72
C ILE A 639 -3.13 1.86 3.62
N HIS A 640 -3.65 3.05 3.30
CA HIS A 640 -4.68 3.24 2.28
C HIS A 640 -4.12 3.84 0.99
N GLN A 641 -3.48 5.00 1.08
CA GLN A 641 -2.86 5.69 -0.05
C GLN A 641 -1.45 6.14 0.30
N GLY A 642 -0.62 6.33 -0.71
CA GLY A 642 0.73 6.84 -0.54
C GLY A 642 1.15 7.76 -1.68
N GLU A 643 2.14 8.59 -1.40
CA GLU A 643 2.80 9.46 -2.35
C GLU A 643 4.32 9.31 -2.20
N LEU A 644 5.00 8.88 -3.27
CA LEU A 644 6.45 8.81 -3.29
C LEU A 644 7.06 10.20 -3.26
N ILE A 645 8.18 10.35 -2.54
CA ILE A 645 8.93 11.59 -2.45
C ILE A 645 10.37 11.26 -2.82
N ILE A 646 10.88 11.88 -3.87
CA ILE A 646 12.23 11.56 -4.37
C ILE A 646 13.00 12.85 -4.60
N ASN A 647 14.18 12.94 -3.99
CA ASN A 647 15.15 14.00 -4.24
C ASN A 647 16.07 13.61 -5.39
N PHE A 648 15.89 14.24 -6.55
CA PHE A 648 16.72 14.00 -7.74
C PHE A 648 17.90 14.98 -7.79
N PRO A 649 19.13 14.49 -8.00
CA PRO A 649 20.29 15.36 -8.23
C PRO A 649 20.02 16.35 -9.37
N GLY A 650 20.16 17.66 -9.10
CA GLY A 650 19.95 18.72 -10.09
C GLY A 650 18.49 19.06 -10.44
N LYS A 651 17.51 18.24 -10.02
CA LYS A 651 16.07 18.54 -10.18
C LYS A 651 15.35 18.84 -8.87
N GLY A 652 15.94 18.48 -7.72
CA GLY A 652 15.35 18.67 -6.41
C GLY A 652 14.27 17.64 -6.08
N THR A 653 13.45 17.94 -5.07
CA THR A 653 12.41 17.02 -4.58
C THR A 653 11.16 17.06 -5.45
N LEU A 654 10.78 15.91 -5.98
CA LEU A 654 9.50 15.69 -6.64
C LEU A 654 8.62 14.77 -5.79
N LYS A 655 7.31 14.81 -6.03
CA LYS A 655 6.32 13.99 -5.32
C LYS A 655 5.37 13.26 -6.27
N GLY A 656 4.86 12.13 -5.81
CA GLY A 656 3.80 11.34 -6.45
C GLY A 656 4.12 10.98 -7.89
N ILE A 657 3.15 11.23 -8.77
CA ILE A 657 3.25 10.89 -10.20
C ILE A 657 4.44 11.60 -10.87
N ASP A 658 4.77 12.82 -10.45
CA ASP A 658 5.90 13.55 -11.04
C ASP A 658 7.24 12.92 -10.64
N ALA A 659 7.35 12.45 -9.39
CA ALA A 659 8.52 11.69 -8.95
C ALA A 659 8.65 10.36 -9.72
N GLU A 660 7.55 9.64 -9.91
CA GLU A 660 7.55 8.34 -10.62
C GLU A 660 7.89 8.48 -12.11
N LYS A 661 7.37 9.52 -12.77
CA LYS A 661 7.72 9.85 -14.16
C LYS A 661 9.19 10.19 -14.30
N GLU A 662 9.73 10.97 -13.35
CA GLU A 662 11.13 11.38 -13.36
C GLU A 662 12.07 10.22 -13.02
N LEU A 663 11.62 9.31 -12.14
CA LEU A 663 12.37 8.12 -11.75
C LEU A 663 12.75 7.29 -12.97
N ARG A 664 11.87 7.18 -13.97
CA ARG A 664 12.18 6.51 -15.25
C ARG A 664 13.53 6.93 -15.84
N ASN A 665 13.88 8.20 -15.77
CA ASN A 665 15.10 8.74 -16.38
C ASN A 665 16.34 8.68 -15.47
N HIS A 666 16.18 8.24 -14.22
CA HIS A 666 17.23 8.22 -13.20
C HIS A 666 17.55 6.79 -12.75
N HIS A 667 18.10 5.98 -13.66
CA HIS A 667 18.37 4.55 -13.44
C HIS A 667 19.25 4.23 -12.23
N GLN A 668 20.09 5.17 -11.75
CA GLN A 668 20.86 4.98 -10.52
C GLN A 668 19.94 4.84 -9.28
N MET A 669 18.80 5.54 -9.29
CA MET A 669 17.79 5.51 -8.23
C MET A 669 16.97 4.22 -8.22
N TYR A 670 17.24 3.29 -9.13
CA TYR A 670 16.65 1.95 -9.09
C TYR A 670 17.35 1.08 -8.04
N GLY A 671 18.57 1.45 -7.68
CA GLY A 671 19.41 0.74 -6.72
C GLY A 671 18.74 0.45 -5.38
N PRO A 672 18.13 1.45 -4.70
CA PRO A 672 17.36 1.22 -3.49
C PRO A 672 16.26 0.18 -3.63
N PHE A 673 15.49 0.22 -4.72
CA PHE A 673 14.42 -0.74 -4.99
C PHE A 673 14.99 -2.15 -5.17
N ILE A 674 15.98 -2.31 -6.06
CA ILE A 674 16.62 -3.61 -6.31
C ILE A 674 17.27 -4.15 -5.03
N ARG A 675 18.00 -3.30 -4.29
CA ARG A 675 18.71 -3.68 -3.06
C ARG A 675 17.74 -4.09 -1.95
N ALA A 676 16.57 -3.46 -1.84
CA ALA A 676 15.56 -3.81 -0.83
C ALA A 676 15.10 -5.26 -0.96
N ALA A 677 15.01 -5.77 -2.19
CA ALA A 677 14.56 -7.13 -2.47
C ALA A 677 15.59 -8.23 -2.16
N PHE A 678 16.81 -7.87 -1.72
CA PHE A 678 17.77 -8.82 -1.15
C PHE A 678 17.63 -8.97 0.38
N HIS A 679 16.66 -8.31 1.01
CA HIS A 679 16.43 -8.38 2.45
C HIS A 679 15.11 -9.09 2.80
N PRO A 680 15.14 -10.21 3.55
CA PRO A 680 13.94 -11.03 3.82
C PRO A 680 12.76 -10.25 4.43
N LYS A 681 13.05 -9.30 5.32
CA LYS A 681 12.01 -8.47 5.95
C LYS A 681 11.29 -7.55 4.95
N LEU A 682 11.97 -7.02 3.94
CA LEU A 682 11.35 -6.19 2.91
C LEU A 682 10.66 -7.03 1.82
N ILE A 683 11.17 -8.23 1.56
CA ILE A 683 10.44 -9.26 0.78
C ILE A 683 9.10 -9.58 1.48
N LYS A 684 9.12 -9.83 2.79
CA LYS A 684 7.90 -10.06 3.58
C LYS A 684 6.93 -8.87 3.51
N ALA A 685 7.43 -7.63 3.57
CA ALA A 685 6.60 -6.45 3.38
C ALA A 685 5.93 -6.40 1.99
N GLN A 686 6.65 -6.80 0.92
CA GLN A 686 6.04 -6.96 -0.42
C GLN A 686 4.91 -7.98 -0.42
N ILE A 687 5.12 -9.15 0.19
CA ILE A 687 4.11 -10.22 0.24
C ILE A 687 2.87 -9.76 1.00
N ILE A 688 3.05 -9.15 2.18
CA ILE A 688 1.94 -8.63 2.99
C ILE A 688 1.16 -7.57 2.20
N GLN A 689 1.84 -6.66 1.50
CA GLN A 689 1.15 -5.66 0.69
C GLN A 689 0.41 -6.30 -0.49
N ALA A 690 1.00 -7.30 -1.16
CA ALA A 690 0.37 -8.01 -2.26
C ALA A 690 -0.90 -8.74 -1.81
N VAL A 691 -0.83 -9.43 -0.66
CA VAL A 691 -1.98 -10.12 -0.08
C VAL A 691 -3.08 -9.10 0.22
N LYS A 692 -2.77 -8.01 0.92
CA LYS A 692 -3.79 -7.02 1.30
C LYS A 692 -4.40 -6.28 0.11
N ALA A 693 -3.59 -5.91 -0.88
CA ALA A 693 -4.05 -5.11 -2.01
C ALA A 693 -4.73 -5.92 -3.11
N TYR A 694 -4.42 -7.22 -3.23
CA TYR A 694 -4.87 -8.04 -4.36
C TYR A 694 -5.45 -9.38 -3.94
N ALA A 695 -4.78 -10.15 -3.09
CA ALA A 695 -5.28 -11.48 -2.72
C ALA A 695 -6.55 -11.40 -1.88
N THR A 696 -6.56 -10.63 -0.79
CA THR A 696 -7.74 -10.45 0.07
C THR A 696 -8.95 -9.92 -0.72
N PRO A 697 -8.82 -8.89 -1.57
CA PRO A 697 -9.90 -8.49 -2.46
C PRO A 697 -10.37 -9.60 -3.41
N ALA A 698 -9.45 -10.34 -4.04
CA ALA A 698 -9.79 -11.44 -4.95
C ALA A 698 -10.59 -12.55 -4.25
N LEU A 699 -10.12 -12.98 -3.07
CA LEU A 699 -10.78 -13.99 -2.24
C LEU A 699 -12.12 -13.50 -1.67
N GLY A 700 -12.27 -12.17 -1.52
CA GLY A 700 -13.49 -11.51 -1.07
C GLY A 700 -14.57 -11.39 -2.14
N ILE A 701 -14.30 -11.75 -3.40
CA ILE A 701 -15.28 -11.67 -4.50
C ILE A 701 -16.52 -12.48 -4.14
N LYS A 702 -17.69 -11.86 -4.40
CA LYS A 702 -19.00 -12.48 -4.25
C LYS A 702 -19.62 -12.70 -5.63
N LEU A 703 -20.00 -13.94 -5.90
CA LEU A 703 -20.58 -14.38 -7.16
C LEU A 703 -22.11 -14.44 -7.05
N SER A 704 -22.75 -14.21 -8.20
CA SER A 704 -24.20 -14.30 -8.39
C SER A 704 -24.48 -15.29 -9.52
N ILE A 705 -24.63 -16.55 -9.14
CA ILE A 705 -24.78 -17.65 -10.10
C ILE A 705 -26.25 -17.81 -10.45
N ASN A 706 -26.54 -17.62 -11.74
CA ASN A 706 -27.87 -17.79 -12.29
C ASN A 706 -27.85 -18.76 -13.48
N THR A 707 -28.45 -19.93 -13.28
CA THR A 707 -28.61 -20.98 -14.31
C THR A 707 -30.02 -21.04 -14.88
N GLY A 708 -30.92 -20.14 -14.47
CA GLY A 708 -32.35 -20.16 -14.78
C GLY A 708 -33.16 -20.96 -13.77
N GLN A 709 -32.67 -22.15 -13.38
CA GLN A 709 -33.30 -23.01 -12.36
C GLN A 709 -32.63 -22.92 -10.99
N PHE A 710 -31.41 -22.37 -10.92
CA PHE A 710 -30.74 -22.00 -9.68
C PHE A 710 -30.36 -20.52 -9.76
N ASN A 711 -30.70 -19.75 -8.72
CA ASN A 711 -30.41 -18.33 -8.63
C ASN A 711 -30.03 -18.00 -7.20
N GLN A 712 -28.73 -17.82 -6.95
CA GLN A 712 -28.23 -17.43 -5.65
C GLN A 712 -27.14 -16.38 -5.82
N SER A 713 -27.22 -15.34 -4.99
CA SER A 713 -26.27 -14.24 -4.93
C SER A 713 -25.43 -14.32 -3.66
N ASN A 714 -24.38 -13.48 -3.60
CA ASN A 714 -23.46 -13.38 -2.47
C ASN A 714 -22.68 -14.66 -2.14
N ILE A 715 -22.48 -15.56 -3.11
CA ILE A 715 -21.66 -16.77 -2.91
C ILE A 715 -20.19 -16.35 -2.86
N PRO A 716 -19.44 -16.60 -1.78
CA PRO A 716 -18.00 -16.39 -1.77
C PRO A 716 -17.34 -17.15 -2.92
N ILE A 717 -16.47 -16.50 -3.70
CA ILE A 717 -15.73 -17.19 -4.76
C ILE A 717 -14.98 -18.40 -4.21
N THR A 718 -14.48 -18.32 -2.97
CA THR A 718 -13.75 -19.37 -2.25
C THR A 718 -14.57 -20.61 -1.92
N ASP A 719 -15.89 -20.52 -1.91
CA ASP A 719 -16.76 -21.68 -1.71
C ASP A 719 -16.81 -22.57 -2.95
N ILE A 720 -16.42 -22.02 -4.11
CA ILE A 720 -16.42 -22.66 -5.41
C ILE A 720 -14.98 -22.88 -5.92
N ILE A 721 -14.10 -21.90 -5.74
CA ILE A 721 -12.73 -21.85 -6.24
C ILE A 721 -11.77 -21.79 -5.03
N ASN A 722 -11.10 -22.89 -4.71
CA ASN A 722 -10.21 -22.97 -3.55
C ASN A 722 -8.97 -23.85 -3.74
N SER A 723 -8.70 -24.33 -4.96
CA SER A 723 -7.40 -24.93 -5.26
C SER A 723 -6.31 -23.86 -5.37
N PRO A 724 -5.03 -24.21 -5.13
CA PRO A 724 -3.90 -23.30 -5.39
C PRO A 724 -3.96 -22.65 -6.79
N MET A 725 -4.37 -23.42 -7.80
CA MET A 725 -4.54 -22.93 -9.16
C MET A 725 -5.66 -21.93 -9.34
N GLY A 726 -6.87 -22.27 -8.90
CA GLY A 726 -8.02 -21.40 -9.07
C GLY A 726 -7.85 -20.09 -8.31
N LEU A 727 -7.29 -20.16 -7.08
CA LEU A 727 -6.96 -18.98 -6.29
C LEU A 727 -5.85 -18.16 -6.96
N GLY A 728 -4.78 -18.81 -7.40
CA GLY A 728 -3.69 -18.15 -8.12
C GLY A 728 -4.21 -17.39 -9.33
N PHE A 729 -5.07 -18.00 -10.15
CA PHE A 729 -5.67 -17.36 -11.31
C PHE A 729 -6.60 -16.20 -10.94
N ALA A 730 -7.42 -16.34 -9.89
CA ALA A 730 -8.28 -15.25 -9.41
C ALA A 730 -7.46 -14.04 -8.93
N ILE A 731 -6.37 -14.27 -8.20
CA ILE A 731 -5.47 -13.21 -7.73
C ILE A 731 -4.77 -12.55 -8.92
N ASP A 732 -4.24 -13.36 -9.84
CA ASP A 732 -3.55 -12.92 -11.05
C ASP A 732 -4.43 -12.02 -11.94
N MET A 733 -5.68 -12.45 -12.16
CA MET A 733 -6.68 -11.65 -12.86
C MET A 733 -7.04 -10.38 -12.08
N THR A 734 -7.12 -10.42 -10.75
CA THR A 734 -7.40 -9.23 -9.94
C THR A 734 -6.30 -8.18 -10.07
N VAL A 735 -5.02 -8.60 -10.07
CA VAL A 735 -3.88 -7.71 -10.32
C VAL A 735 -4.00 -7.03 -11.70
N ASN A 736 -4.46 -7.77 -12.71
CA ASN A 736 -4.40 -7.34 -14.10
C ASN A 736 -5.69 -6.69 -14.65
N LYS A 737 -6.84 -7.05 -14.09
CA LYS A 737 -8.18 -6.71 -14.58
C LYS A 737 -9.05 -6.01 -13.54
N TRP A 738 -8.57 -5.93 -12.29
CA TRP A 738 -9.32 -5.49 -11.13
C TRP A 738 -10.44 -6.46 -10.71
N ILE A 739 -10.88 -6.28 -9.46
CA ILE A 739 -11.80 -7.18 -8.76
C ILE A 739 -13.14 -7.37 -9.48
N VAL A 740 -13.72 -6.30 -10.03
CA VAL A 740 -15.05 -6.34 -10.66
C VAL A 740 -15.02 -7.23 -11.90
N LYS A 741 -14.11 -6.95 -12.84
CA LYS A 741 -13.98 -7.75 -14.06
C LYS A 741 -13.57 -9.18 -13.76
N THR A 742 -12.72 -9.40 -12.76
CA THR A 742 -12.37 -10.75 -12.30
C THR A 742 -13.61 -11.50 -11.82
N GLY A 743 -14.44 -10.87 -10.98
CA GLY A 743 -15.69 -11.46 -10.52
C GLY A 743 -16.64 -11.80 -11.68
N GLU A 744 -16.81 -10.91 -12.65
CA GLU A 744 -17.61 -11.16 -13.86
C GLU A 744 -17.10 -12.36 -14.66
N MET A 745 -15.79 -12.46 -14.89
CA MET A 745 -15.18 -13.57 -15.64
C MET A 745 -15.48 -14.92 -14.99
N PHE A 746 -15.26 -15.03 -13.68
CA PHE A 746 -15.57 -16.24 -12.93
C PHE A 746 -17.07 -16.52 -12.89
N ASN A 747 -17.89 -15.49 -12.67
CA ASN A 747 -19.35 -15.63 -12.62
C ASN A 747 -19.92 -16.18 -13.93
N ASN A 748 -19.46 -15.65 -15.06
CA ASN A 748 -19.92 -16.05 -16.38
C ASN A 748 -19.46 -17.47 -16.74
N ALA A 749 -18.20 -17.81 -16.46
CA ALA A 749 -17.67 -19.15 -16.71
C ALA A 749 -18.37 -20.21 -15.86
N ILE A 750 -18.50 -19.98 -14.55
CA ILE A 750 -19.19 -20.91 -13.64
C ILE A 750 -20.66 -21.04 -14.03
N SER A 751 -21.36 -19.93 -14.30
CA SER A 751 -22.78 -19.99 -14.71
C SER A 751 -22.97 -20.74 -16.04
N SER A 752 -22.06 -20.57 -17.00
CA SER A 752 -22.06 -21.30 -18.27
C SER A 752 -21.90 -22.80 -18.04
N LEU A 753 -20.89 -23.21 -17.27
CA LEU A 753 -20.63 -24.63 -16.96
C LEU A 753 -21.78 -25.27 -16.18
N CYS A 754 -22.35 -24.58 -15.19
CA CYS A 754 -23.48 -25.10 -14.43
C CYS A 754 -24.72 -25.29 -15.32
N LYS A 755 -24.97 -24.39 -16.29
CA LYS A 755 -26.05 -24.57 -17.29
C LYS A 755 -25.78 -25.79 -18.17
N GLN A 756 -24.55 -25.95 -18.66
CA GLN A 756 -24.16 -27.10 -19.51
C GLN A 756 -24.30 -28.44 -18.77
N LYS A 757 -23.98 -28.47 -17.47
CA LYS A 757 -24.04 -29.68 -16.64
C LYS A 757 -25.42 -29.93 -15.98
N GLY A 758 -26.39 -29.04 -16.17
CA GLY A 758 -27.71 -29.14 -15.52
C GLY A 758 -27.62 -29.10 -13.98
N TRP A 759 -26.73 -28.27 -13.45
CA TRP A 759 -26.53 -28.16 -12.00
C TRP A 759 -27.44 -27.10 -11.39
N HIS A 760 -28.14 -27.51 -10.34
CA HIS A 760 -29.18 -26.69 -9.69
C HIS A 760 -29.02 -26.59 -8.17
N GLN A 761 -27.94 -27.15 -7.62
CA GLN A 761 -27.66 -27.13 -6.19
C GLN A 761 -26.25 -26.61 -5.90
N LEU A 762 -26.11 -25.82 -4.84
CA LEU A 762 -24.84 -25.22 -4.42
C LEU A 762 -23.75 -26.27 -4.15
N HIS A 763 -24.12 -27.45 -3.65
CA HIS A 763 -23.20 -28.56 -3.42
C HIS A 763 -22.50 -28.99 -4.72
N GLN A 764 -23.28 -29.19 -5.81
CA GLN A 764 -22.75 -29.55 -7.13
C GLN A 764 -21.80 -28.47 -7.65
N ILE A 765 -22.22 -27.20 -7.55
CA ILE A 765 -21.43 -26.04 -7.99
C ILE A 765 -20.11 -25.96 -7.21
N SER A 766 -20.13 -26.23 -5.90
CA SER A 766 -18.91 -26.23 -5.07
C SER A 766 -17.91 -27.33 -5.47
N MET A 767 -18.35 -28.37 -6.18
CA MET A 767 -17.52 -29.46 -6.70
C MET A 767 -17.04 -29.23 -8.14
N ILE A 768 -17.30 -28.05 -8.72
CA ILE A 768 -16.89 -27.75 -10.11
C ILE A 768 -15.39 -27.97 -10.32
N ASP A 769 -15.02 -28.57 -11.45
CA ASP A 769 -13.61 -28.68 -11.84
C ASP A 769 -13.07 -27.29 -12.19
N GLU A 770 -12.15 -26.78 -11.38
CA GLU A 770 -11.57 -25.45 -11.56
C GLU A 770 -10.74 -25.37 -12.85
N ARG A 771 -10.26 -26.49 -13.39
CA ARG A 771 -9.62 -26.53 -14.70
C ARG A 771 -10.59 -26.17 -15.80
N GLU A 772 -11.80 -26.72 -15.77
CA GLU A 772 -12.86 -26.37 -16.73
C GLU A 772 -13.25 -24.89 -16.60
N VAL A 773 -13.29 -24.35 -15.37
CA VAL A 773 -13.55 -22.93 -15.14
C VAL A 773 -12.49 -22.06 -15.83
N LEU A 774 -11.21 -22.35 -15.65
CA LEU A 774 -10.11 -21.61 -16.30
C LEU A 774 -10.19 -21.72 -17.83
N GLN A 775 -10.45 -22.92 -18.36
CA GLN A 775 -10.61 -23.14 -19.81
C GLN A 775 -11.79 -22.33 -20.36
N GLU A 776 -12.91 -22.31 -19.64
CA GLU A 776 -14.10 -21.57 -20.05
C GLU A 776 -13.87 -20.05 -20.00
N ILE A 777 -13.14 -19.54 -19.00
CA ILE A 777 -12.72 -18.13 -18.97
C ILE A 777 -11.85 -17.80 -20.18
N VAL A 778 -10.84 -18.62 -20.48
CA VAL A 778 -9.97 -18.41 -21.64
C VAL A 778 -10.77 -18.45 -22.94
N ARG A 779 -11.76 -19.35 -23.06
CA ARG A 779 -12.63 -19.46 -24.23
C ARG A 779 -13.54 -18.23 -24.40
N GLN A 780 -14.16 -17.76 -23.33
CA GLN A 780 -15.10 -16.63 -23.37
C GLN A 780 -14.41 -15.28 -23.56
N GLU A 781 -13.27 -15.06 -22.91
CA GLU A 781 -12.64 -13.74 -22.80
C GLU A 781 -11.33 -13.64 -23.59
N GLY A 782 -10.64 -14.75 -23.82
CA GLY A 782 -9.28 -14.77 -24.36
C GLY A 782 -9.13 -14.29 -25.80
N GLY A 783 -10.22 -14.30 -26.58
CA GLY A 783 -10.26 -13.72 -27.93
C GLY A 783 -10.31 -12.19 -27.92
N ALA A 784 -11.01 -11.60 -26.94
CA ALA A 784 -11.08 -10.14 -26.77
C ALA A 784 -9.86 -9.60 -25.99
N ASP A 785 -9.27 -10.43 -25.11
CA ASP A 785 -8.17 -10.03 -24.25
C ASP A 785 -7.01 -11.03 -24.29
N LYS A 786 -5.98 -10.68 -25.07
CA LYS A 786 -4.78 -11.50 -25.22
C LYS A 786 -4.09 -11.80 -23.88
N ARG A 787 -4.20 -10.92 -22.89
CA ARG A 787 -3.56 -11.15 -21.59
C ARG A 787 -4.26 -12.26 -20.81
N VAL A 788 -5.60 -12.35 -20.91
CA VAL A 788 -6.35 -13.45 -20.30
C VAL A 788 -5.98 -14.77 -20.96
N SER A 789 -5.90 -14.82 -22.29
CA SER A 789 -5.51 -16.05 -22.98
C SER A 789 -4.06 -16.44 -22.73
N ASP A 790 -3.11 -15.51 -22.78
CA ASP A 790 -1.69 -15.81 -22.51
C ASP A 790 -1.48 -16.37 -21.09
N ARG A 791 -2.04 -15.70 -20.08
CA ARG A 791 -1.86 -16.08 -18.67
C ARG A 791 -2.66 -17.34 -18.32
N GLY A 792 -3.91 -17.44 -18.77
CA GLY A 792 -4.73 -18.64 -18.56
C GLY A 792 -4.11 -19.88 -19.22
N ASN A 793 -3.63 -19.78 -20.46
CA ASN A 793 -2.96 -20.89 -21.13
C ASN A 793 -1.61 -21.26 -20.50
N SER A 794 -0.87 -20.27 -19.97
CA SER A 794 0.35 -20.51 -19.20
C SER A 794 0.05 -21.33 -17.94
N MET A 795 -0.96 -20.90 -17.17
CA MET A 795 -1.37 -21.58 -15.94
C MET A 795 -1.90 -22.99 -16.20
N LEU A 796 -2.74 -23.17 -17.24
CA LEU A 796 -3.25 -24.49 -17.66
C LEU A 796 -2.15 -25.51 -18.02
N LYS A 797 -0.95 -25.05 -18.40
CA LYS A 797 0.22 -25.90 -18.70
C LYS A 797 1.13 -26.15 -17.50
N SER A 798 0.89 -25.49 -16.38
CA SER A 798 1.72 -25.65 -15.19
C SER A 798 1.38 -26.93 -14.41
N SER A 799 2.30 -27.38 -13.56
CA SER A 799 2.13 -28.57 -12.70
C SER A 799 1.37 -28.29 -11.40
N LEU A 800 0.73 -27.13 -11.27
CA LEU A 800 0.11 -26.71 -10.03
C LEU A 800 -1.20 -27.49 -9.77
N SER A 801 -1.46 -27.75 -8.49
CA SER A 801 -2.60 -28.53 -8.04
C SER A 801 -3.94 -27.82 -8.31
N TYR A 802 -4.88 -28.58 -8.87
CA TYR A 802 -6.31 -28.27 -8.93
C TYR A 802 -7.08 -28.92 -7.76
N SER A 803 -6.38 -29.57 -6.83
CA SER A 803 -7.00 -30.22 -5.68
C SER A 803 -7.65 -29.17 -4.79
N LYS A 804 -8.93 -29.38 -4.49
CA LYS A 804 -9.72 -28.51 -3.64
C LYS A 804 -9.43 -28.76 -2.17
N ASP A 805 -9.46 -27.68 -1.40
CA ASP A 805 -9.43 -27.78 0.05
C ASP A 805 -10.83 -28.13 0.59
N PRO A 806 -10.99 -29.23 1.36
CA PRO A 806 -12.25 -29.57 2.00
C PRO A 806 -12.79 -28.48 2.94
N GLN A 807 -11.94 -27.57 3.44
CA GLN A 807 -12.33 -26.46 4.32
C GLN A 807 -12.90 -25.24 3.58
N LYS A 808 -13.03 -25.29 2.23
CA LYS A 808 -13.71 -24.28 1.39
C LYS A 808 -13.28 -22.83 1.68
N GLY A 809 -11.97 -22.60 1.72
CA GLY A 809 -11.39 -21.28 1.87
C GLY A 809 -11.33 -20.74 3.30
N LYS A 810 -11.80 -21.48 4.31
CA LYS A 810 -11.50 -21.19 5.71
C LYS A 810 -10.00 -21.32 5.96
N GLY A 811 -9.40 -20.34 6.62
CA GLY A 811 -7.98 -20.35 6.97
C GLY A 811 -7.01 -20.02 5.82
N LEU A 812 -7.49 -19.55 4.67
CA LEU A 812 -6.60 -19.15 3.56
C LEU A 812 -5.76 -17.91 3.88
N LEU A 813 -6.33 -16.97 4.65
CA LEU A 813 -5.69 -15.77 5.15
C LEU A 813 -5.44 -15.97 6.65
N ALA A 814 -4.18 -15.83 7.07
CA ALA A 814 -3.78 -15.85 8.48
C ALA A 814 -4.15 -14.54 9.18
#